data_AF-A0A2G5T4U9-F1
#
_entry.id   AF-A0A2G5T4U9-F1
#
_cell.length_a   1.000
_cell.length_b   1.000
_cell.length_c   1.000
_cell.angle_alpha   90.00
_cell.angle_beta   90.00
_cell.angle_gamma   90.00
#
_symmetry.space_group_name_H-M   'P 1'
#
loop_
_entity.id
_entity.type
_entity.pdbx_description
1 polymer ?
#
loop_
_entity_poly.entity_id
_entity_poly.type
_entity_poly.pdbx_seq_one_letter_code
_entity_poly.pdbx_strand_id
1 'polypeptide(L)'
;MKSLTLMMLMTTSILLFIGALGEVTEETERIVEDAVLRALDSLNAQVDSSSEQSSEHIIVSQQANSESKIAQFTGEVLEEATRILVEEFGMDILPMANEVINKWKAEDEEALAETTTSNPESTSSEPSRRKRNAIIRPKRQATRRGRRCFTPPIDCNNRFHTTTRAITGICNNRQNPELGNSVSPFRRILGGASYADGLGRIRTRSVNGGNLPSARLISNSLHDDRNNQVFSPTINHLHMIIGQFIAHDEIFMPSSVARDGGALDCSACNAATRVSSNCAPITVPRNDPYFRTPCMRLTRALNGQENFGVRTQIDQNSHFLDLSTVYGSADCEAETVRSFIEGKLLTFDDLGYTLPPQNLNDSNCQSFAPLHCFTCGDFRNSLHPALIPVHTVFIKEHNRLAEQVRSARPRMSDEQIFQLVRKIMIGMWQHIVFNEYIPKYLPARTIRNFGLRPLRSGAHRGYNPSQDPSISAEYAGAAFRFGHSQARFDFPRLTEAGRPAGNFDLGHDIFYADQNYLAGIGGWEPVMNGMVRTPSMKSDRYFSFGIRNQMFEIRGRNGSGVDLVSVNIQRGRDMGLFPYIKYRQLVGLPPVSTFSDLDSTMSQENIRALRNVYSDPADIDLYVGIMLEEPLAAGQLGPTASFIIGEQFKALKTGDRFFYETITEGTDNFTQEEIDEIRNNVSLAKLICTNMDFAVRISSDIFDHRSRQVACSSLPQINIEKFLR
;
A
#
# COMPACT_ATOMS: atom_id res chain seq x y z
N MET A 1 -9.41 -63.58 -29.20
CA MET A 1 -10.47 -63.30 -30.19
C MET A 1 -11.82 -63.45 -29.51
N LYS A 2 -12.62 -62.37 -29.59
CA LYS A 2 -14.08 -62.29 -29.40
C LYS A 2 -14.61 -62.58 -27.99
N SER A 3 -14.91 -61.50 -27.26
CA SER A 3 -16.25 -61.22 -26.72
C SER A 3 -16.17 -60.45 -25.41
N LEU A 4 -15.92 -59.14 -25.47
CA LEU A 4 -16.28 -58.17 -24.42
C LEU A 4 -16.14 -56.76 -25.02
N THR A 5 -17.01 -56.48 -26.00
CA THR A 5 -17.08 -55.20 -26.70
C THR A 5 -18.55 -54.91 -26.99
N LEU A 6 -19.37 -54.75 -25.94
CA LEU A 6 -20.74 -54.24 -26.09
C LEU A 6 -21.35 -53.79 -24.75
N MET A 7 -20.65 -52.97 -23.96
CA MET A 7 -21.28 -52.31 -22.80
C MET A 7 -20.53 -51.04 -22.37
N MET A 8 -20.18 -50.18 -23.35
CA MET A 8 -19.51 -48.90 -23.07
C MET A 8 -19.77 -47.88 -24.18
N LEU A 9 -21.02 -47.75 -24.62
CA LEU A 9 -21.43 -46.90 -25.74
C LEU A 9 -22.65 -46.00 -25.43
N MET A 10 -22.85 -45.61 -24.17
CA MET A 10 -23.92 -44.65 -23.79
C MET A 10 -23.55 -43.61 -22.73
N THR A 11 -22.26 -43.24 -22.59
CA THR A 11 -21.86 -42.12 -21.71
C THR A 11 -20.71 -41.28 -22.29
N THR A 12 -20.64 -41.14 -23.62
CA THR A 12 -19.54 -40.41 -24.30
C THR A 12 -20.06 -39.54 -25.44
N SER A 13 -21.00 -38.65 -25.14
CA SER A 13 -21.50 -37.63 -26.11
C SER A 13 -21.59 -36.20 -25.57
N ILE A 14 -20.92 -35.85 -24.46
CA ILE A 14 -20.91 -34.46 -23.93
C ILE A 14 -19.47 -33.95 -23.72
N LEU A 15 -18.50 -34.34 -24.55
CA LEU A 15 -17.09 -33.95 -24.34
C LEU A 15 -16.32 -33.57 -25.61
N LEU A 16 -17.03 -33.14 -26.66
CA LEU A 16 -16.42 -32.70 -27.92
C LEU A 16 -17.09 -31.43 -28.42
N PHE A 17 -17.00 -30.34 -27.66
CA PHE A 17 -17.25 -28.96 -28.15
C PHE A 17 -16.68 -27.91 -27.19
N ILE A 18 -15.38 -27.93 -26.88
CA ILE A 18 -14.73 -26.76 -26.27
C ILE A 18 -13.37 -26.58 -26.94
N GLY A 19 -13.40 -25.92 -28.08
CA GLY A 19 -12.27 -25.71 -28.98
C GLY A 19 -12.57 -24.63 -29.99
N ALA A 20 -13.14 -23.52 -29.52
CA ALA A 20 -13.31 -22.23 -30.20
C ALA A 20 -13.70 -21.24 -29.10
N LEU A 21 -13.32 -19.96 -29.24
CA LEU A 21 -13.75 -18.84 -28.38
C LEU A 21 -15.20 -19.04 -27.94
N GLY A 22 -15.40 -19.40 -26.67
CA GLY A 22 -16.68 -19.92 -26.18
C GLY A 22 -17.70 -18.80 -26.13
N GLU A 23 -18.80 -18.91 -26.88
CA GLU A 23 -19.95 -18.06 -26.61
C GLU A 23 -20.53 -18.45 -25.24
N VAL A 24 -20.83 -17.46 -24.39
CA VAL A 24 -21.53 -17.67 -23.12
C VAL A 24 -22.86 -18.37 -23.40
N THR A 25 -22.96 -19.65 -23.05
CA THR A 25 -24.19 -20.43 -23.20
C THR A 25 -25.14 -20.20 -22.02
N GLU A 26 -26.44 -20.41 -22.22
CA GLU A 26 -27.40 -20.41 -21.09
C GLU A 26 -27.03 -21.43 -20.01
N GLU A 27 -26.40 -22.54 -20.39
CA GLU A 27 -25.94 -23.57 -19.47
C GLU A 27 -24.78 -23.07 -18.61
N THR A 28 -23.78 -22.42 -19.22
CA THR A 28 -22.66 -21.78 -18.49
C THR A 28 -23.17 -20.71 -17.53
N GLU A 29 -24.13 -19.87 -17.96
CA GLU A 29 -24.72 -18.84 -17.10
C GLU A 29 -25.43 -19.46 -15.88
N ARG A 30 -26.16 -20.57 -16.06
CA ARG A 30 -26.80 -21.30 -14.95
C ARG A 30 -25.80 -21.93 -13.99
N ILE A 31 -24.72 -22.52 -14.50
CA ILE A 31 -23.65 -23.12 -13.66
C ILE A 31 -23.02 -22.05 -12.78
N VAL A 32 -22.68 -20.90 -13.36
CA VAL A 32 -22.08 -19.78 -12.63
C VAL A 32 -23.07 -19.20 -11.61
N GLU A 33 -24.34 -19.04 -11.99
CA GLU A 33 -25.39 -18.56 -11.09
C GLU A 33 -25.60 -19.52 -9.89
N ASP A 34 -25.63 -20.84 -10.12
CA ASP A 34 -25.73 -21.84 -9.04
C ASP A 34 -24.55 -21.78 -8.08
N ALA A 35 -23.31 -21.76 -8.60
CA ALA A 35 -22.11 -21.70 -7.77
C ALA A 35 -22.07 -20.44 -6.90
N VAL A 36 -22.46 -19.29 -7.44
CA VAL A 36 -22.53 -18.02 -6.72
C VAL A 36 -23.63 -18.02 -5.66
N LEU A 37 -24.80 -18.59 -5.94
CA LEU A 37 -25.88 -18.72 -4.95
C LEU A 37 -25.46 -19.66 -3.79
N ARG A 38 -24.82 -20.78 -4.10
CA ARG A 38 -24.30 -21.71 -3.08
C ARG A 38 -23.19 -21.08 -2.24
N ALA A 39 -22.32 -20.26 -2.86
CA ALA A 39 -21.32 -19.49 -2.13
C ALA A 39 -21.97 -18.51 -1.14
N LEU A 40 -23.01 -17.78 -1.56
CA LEU A 40 -23.77 -16.91 -0.66
C LEU A 40 -24.40 -17.68 0.51
N ASP A 41 -25.01 -18.82 0.25
CA ASP A 41 -25.63 -19.65 1.29
C ASP A 41 -24.58 -20.18 2.29
N SER A 42 -23.43 -20.66 1.79
CA SER A 42 -22.27 -21.10 2.59
C SER A 42 -21.79 -19.99 3.53
N LEU A 43 -21.62 -18.78 2.99
CA LEU A 43 -21.13 -17.63 3.75
C LEU A 43 -22.13 -17.11 4.78
N ASN A 44 -23.44 -17.20 4.49
CA ASN A 44 -24.49 -16.84 5.43
C ASN A 44 -24.59 -17.85 6.59
N ALA A 45 -24.43 -19.16 6.32
CA ALA A 45 -24.46 -20.20 7.34
C ALA A 45 -23.33 -20.08 8.37
N GLN A 46 -22.19 -19.50 8.00
CA GLN A 46 -21.07 -19.26 8.92
C GLN A 46 -21.35 -18.16 9.95
N VAL A 47 -22.29 -17.24 9.68
CA VAL A 47 -22.64 -16.10 10.56
C VAL A 47 -23.27 -16.56 11.87
N ASP A 48 -24.05 -17.64 11.87
CA ASP A 48 -24.77 -18.13 13.05
C ASP A 48 -23.85 -18.82 14.09
N SER A 49 -22.55 -18.93 13.82
CA SER A 49 -21.58 -19.66 14.67
C SER A 49 -20.52 -18.80 15.35
N SER A 50 -20.42 -17.49 15.03
CA SER A 50 -19.26 -16.65 15.41
C SER A 50 -19.55 -15.63 16.52
N SER A 51 -20.33 -15.99 17.55
CA SER A 51 -20.61 -15.12 18.71
C SER A 51 -19.69 -15.41 19.90
N GLU A 52 -18.38 -15.24 19.74
CA GLU A 52 -17.47 -15.06 20.88
C GLU A 52 -16.56 -13.86 20.61
N GLN A 53 -17.06 -12.66 20.93
CA GLN A 53 -16.25 -11.44 20.99
C GLN A 53 -15.52 -11.41 22.34
N SER A 54 -14.20 -11.60 22.36
CA SER A 54 -13.36 -11.14 23.47
C SER A 54 -12.83 -9.74 23.14
N SER A 55 -13.28 -8.76 23.92
CA SER A 55 -13.09 -7.31 23.68
C SER A 55 -11.87 -6.70 24.36
N GLU A 56 -10.96 -7.47 24.92
CA GLU A 56 -9.80 -6.88 25.61
C GLU A 56 -8.57 -6.78 24.70
N HIS A 57 -8.35 -5.55 24.20
CA HIS A 57 -7.06 -5.00 23.74
C HIS A 57 -6.46 -5.53 22.42
N ILE A 58 -7.25 -5.75 21.37
CA ILE A 58 -6.67 -5.80 20.02
C ILE A 58 -6.52 -4.37 19.52
N ILE A 59 -5.28 -3.89 19.43
CA ILE A 59 -4.97 -2.66 18.68
C ILE A 59 -5.29 -2.94 17.21
N VAL A 60 -6.39 -2.35 16.73
CA VAL A 60 -6.85 -2.48 15.35
C VAL A 60 -6.11 -1.46 14.52
N SER A 61 -4.94 -1.90 14.04
CA SER A 61 -4.23 -1.20 13.00
C SER A 61 -4.58 -1.80 11.65
N GLN A 62 -4.66 -0.96 10.61
CA GLN A 62 -5.10 -1.34 9.26
C GLN A 62 -6.62 -1.56 9.13
N GLN A 63 -7.41 -0.61 9.64
CA GLN A 63 -8.87 -0.64 9.57
C GLN A 63 -9.35 -0.37 8.13
N ALA A 64 -10.17 -1.27 7.61
CA ALA A 64 -10.84 -1.10 6.33
C ALA A 64 -11.91 0.01 6.40
N ASN A 65 -11.96 0.88 5.40
CA ASN A 65 -13.07 1.80 5.18
C ASN A 65 -14.33 1.05 4.68
N SER A 66 -15.48 1.72 4.61
CA SER A 66 -16.75 1.09 4.22
C SER A 66 -16.72 0.47 2.83
N GLU A 67 -16.04 1.09 1.87
CA GLU A 67 -15.94 0.61 0.49
C GLU A 67 -15.08 -0.66 0.41
N SER A 68 -13.96 -0.68 1.12
CA SER A 68 -13.12 -1.88 1.23
C SER A 68 -13.88 -3.04 1.87
N LYS A 69 -14.70 -2.80 2.89
CA LYS A 69 -15.54 -3.86 3.48
C LYS A 69 -16.58 -4.44 2.51
N ILE A 70 -17.14 -3.59 1.64
CA ILE A 70 -18.07 -4.02 0.58
C ILE A 70 -17.31 -4.89 -0.44
N ALA A 71 -16.15 -4.43 -0.89
CA ALA A 71 -15.32 -5.18 -1.82
C ALA A 71 -14.83 -6.52 -1.23
N GLN A 72 -14.53 -6.58 0.08
CA GLN A 72 -14.26 -7.83 0.80
C GLN A 72 -15.37 -8.85 0.62
N PHE A 73 -16.62 -8.41 0.85
CA PHE A 73 -17.78 -9.28 0.77
C PHE A 73 -17.90 -9.90 -0.63
N THR A 74 -17.77 -9.07 -1.67
CA THR A 74 -17.80 -9.52 -3.07
C THR A 74 -16.65 -10.49 -3.34
N GLY A 75 -15.43 -10.16 -2.92
CA GLY A 75 -14.26 -11.02 -3.10
C GLY A 75 -14.40 -12.38 -2.42
N GLU A 76 -14.99 -12.45 -1.23
CA GLU A 76 -15.24 -13.71 -0.52
C GLU A 76 -16.29 -14.58 -1.20
N VAL A 77 -17.35 -13.99 -1.75
CA VAL A 77 -18.33 -14.72 -2.56
C VAL A 77 -17.67 -15.30 -3.80
N LEU A 78 -16.82 -14.52 -4.48
CA LEU A 78 -16.10 -14.97 -5.67
C LEU A 78 -15.06 -16.03 -5.35
N GLU A 79 -14.34 -15.93 -4.23
CA GLU A 79 -13.38 -16.94 -3.77
C GLU A 79 -14.09 -18.29 -3.52
N GLU A 80 -15.21 -18.28 -2.79
CA GLU A 80 -15.97 -19.50 -2.49
C GLU A 80 -16.66 -20.08 -3.74
N ALA A 81 -17.23 -19.23 -4.61
CA ALA A 81 -17.82 -19.68 -5.86
C ALA A 81 -16.76 -20.24 -6.83
N THR A 82 -15.56 -19.64 -6.87
CA THR A 82 -14.41 -20.18 -7.61
C THR A 82 -14.08 -21.58 -7.11
N ARG A 83 -14.02 -21.79 -5.80
CA ARG A 83 -13.76 -23.11 -5.20
C ARG A 83 -14.80 -24.14 -5.65
N ILE A 84 -16.09 -23.80 -5.59
CA ILE A 84 -17.19 -24.68 -6.03
C ILE A 84 -17.03 -25.04 -7.51
N LEU A 85 -16.82 -24.05 -8.38
CA LEU A 85 -16.65 -24.24 -9.82
C LEU A 85 -15.45 -25.16 -10.13
N VAL A 86 -14.32 -24.93 -9.47
CA VAL A 86 -13.10 -25.72 -9.69
C VAL A 86 -13.24 -27.14 -9.17
N GLU A 87 -13.92 -27.35 -8.04
CA GLU A 87 -14.18 -28.68 -7.49
C GLU A 87 -15.08 -29.53 -8.39
N GLU A 88 -16.07 -28.91 -9.04
CA GLU A 88 -17.05 -29.63 -9.86
C GLU A 88 -16.65 -29.76 -11.34
N PHE A 89 -16.00 -28.74 -11.90
CA PHE A 89 -15.73 -28.62 -13.33
C PHE A 89 -14.23 -28.46 -13.68
N GLY A 90 -13.35 -28.35 -12.69
CA GLY A 90 -11.91 -28.11 -12.91
C GLY A 90 -11.57 -26.64 -13.21
N MET A 91 -10.28 -26.33 -13.35
CA MET A 91 -9.79 -24.96 -13.55
C MET A 91 -10.19 -24.36 -14.92
N ASP A 92 -10.46 -25.21 -15.92
CA ASP A 92 -10.74 -24.79 -17.30
C ASP A 92 -12.10 -24.09 -17.44
N ILE A 93 -12.97 -24.16 -16.43
CA ILE A 93 -14.26 -23.44 -16.41
C ILE A 93 -14.10 -21.94 -16.16
N LEU A 94 -13.00 -21.52 -15.52
CA LEU A 94 -12.84 -20.15 -15.01
C LEU A 94 -12.85 -19.07 -16.10
N PRO A 95 -12.24 -19.25 -17.29
CA PRO A 95 -12.36 -18.27 -18.36
C PRO A 95 -13.81 -18.02 -18.79
N MET A 96 -14.60 -19.08 -18.98
CA MET A 96 -16.02 -18.96 -19.35
C MET A 96 -16.86 -18.36 -18.21
N ALA A 97 -16.56 -18.73 -16.96
CA ALA A 97 -17.21 -18.12 -15.81
C ALA A 97 -16.93 -16.61 -15.71
N ASN A 98 -15.72 -16.18 -16.09
CA ASN A 98 -15.35 -14.78 -16.14
C ASN A 98 -16.02 -14.02 -17.29
N GLU A 99 -16.32 -14.66 -18.42
CA GLU A 99 -17.16 -14.04 -19.45
C GLU A 99 -18.59 -13.80 -18.94
N VAL A 100 -19.16 -14.72 -18.17
CA VAL A 100 -20.48 -14.55 -17.53
C VAL A 100 -20.49 -13.37 -16.56
N ILE A 101 -19.50 -13.26 -15.65
CA ILE A 101 -19.49 -12.16 -14.68
C ILE A 101 -19.27 -10.80 -15.36
N ASN A 102 -18.46 -10.74 -16.41
CA ASN A 102 -18.25 -9.53 -17.18
C ASN A 102 -19.52 -9.10 -17.92
N LYS A 103 -20.28 -10.05 -18.47
CA LYS A 103 -21.61 -9.79 -19.03
C LYS A 103 -22.54 -9.19 -17.97
N TRP A 104 -22.61 -9.79 -16.77
CA TRP A 104 -23.45 -9.26 -15.68
C TRP A 104 -23.04 -7.85 -15.23
N LYS A 105 -21.73 -7.54 -15.21
CA LYS A 105 -21.22 -6.20 -14.89
C LYS A 105 -21.68 -5.17 -15.94
N ALA A 106 -21.52 -5.49 -17.23
CA ALA A 106 -21.94 -4.62 -18.33
C ALA A 106 -23.46 -4.34 -18.31
N GLU A 107 -24.28 -5.35 -18.04
CA GLU A 107 -25.74 -5.19 -17.91
C GLU A 107 -26.16 -4.30 -16.72
N ASP A 108 -25.39 -4.29 -15.61
CA ASP A 108 -25.66 -3.39 -14.48
C ASP A 108 -25.25 -1.94 -14.80
N GLU A 109 -24.13 -1.74 -15.52
CA GLU A 109 -23.68 -0.43 -16.00
C GLU A 109 -24.69 0.21 -16.95
N GLU A 110 -25.23 -0.55 -17.92
CA GLU A 110 -26.28 -0.08 -18.83
C GLU A 110 -27.54 0.32 -18.06
N ALA A 111 -27.99 -0.50 -17.11
CA ALA A 111 -29.17 -0.19 -16.29
C ALA A 111 -29.00 1.08 -15.42
N LEU A 112 -27.77 1.38 -14.99
CA LEU A 112 -27.41 2.60 -14.26
C LEU A 112 -27.45 3.86 -15.12
N ALA A 113 -26.97 3.75 -16.37
CA ALA A 113 -27.05 4.83 -17.34
C ALA A 113 -28.52 5.17 -17.69
N GLU A 114 -29.40 4.17 -17.77
CA GLU A 114 -30.83 4.36 -18.03
C GLU A 114 -31.58 5.01 -16.84
N THR A 115 -31.28 4.59 -15.61
CA THR A 115 -31.96 5.14 -14.41
C THR A 115 -31.57 6.58 -14.07
N THR A 116 -30.46 7.09 -14.62
CA THR A 116 -30.05 8.50 -14.47
C THR A 116 -30.63 9.43 -15.52
N THR A 117 -31.27 8.89 -16.56
CA THR A 117 -31.84 9.65 -17.69
C THR A 117 -33.37 9.64 -17.77
N SER A 118 -34.07 8.80 -16.97
CA SER A 118 -35.54 8.73 -16.94
C SER A 118 -36.15 8.79 -15.53
N ASN A 119 -37.36 9.37 -15.39
CA ASN A 119 -38.16 9.34 -14.16
C ASN A 119 -38.45 7.89 -13.72
N PRO A 120 -38.42 7.59 -12.40
CA PRO A 120 -38.55 6.22 -11.91
C PRO A 120 -40.02 5.77 -11.88
N GLU A 121 -40.53 5.24 -12.98
CA GLU A 121 -41.73 4.41 -12.97
C GLU A 121 -41.37 2.93 -13.20
N SER A 122 -41.68 2.13 -12.17
CA SER A 122 -41.78 0.67 -12.11
C SER A 122 -41.10 -0.17 -13.20
N THR A 123 -39.88 -0.64 -12.94
CA THR A 123 -39.35 -1.85 -13.58
C THR A 123 -39.34 -3.00 -12.57
N SER A 124 -40.22 -3.98 -12.79
CA SER A 124 -40.23 -5.26 -12.07
C SER A 124 -39.04 -6.10 -12.55
N SER A 125 -37.89 -6.01 -11.88
CA SER A 125 -36.77 -6.91 -12.12
C SER A 125 -37.08 -8.33 -11.63
N GLU A 126 -36.77 -9.34 -12.45
CA GLU A 126 -36.88 -10.75 -12.10
C GLU A 126 -36.14 -11.09 -10.77
N PRO A 127 -36.64 -12.05 -9.96
CA PRO A 127 -36.00 -12.45 -8.70
C PRO A 127 -34.54 -12.90 -8.85
N SER A 128 -34.18 -13.54 -9.97
CA SER A 128 -32.80 -13.92 -10.33
C SER A 128 -31.91 -12.69 -10.49
N ARG A 129 -32.34 -11.72 -11.31
CA ARG A 129 -31.64 -10.43 -11.52
C ARG A 129 -31.45 -9.65 -10.22
N ARG A 130 -32.42 -9.68 -9.29
CA ARG A 130 -32.27 -9.06 -7.95
C ARG A 130 -31.21 -9.72 -7.08
N LYS A 131 -31.06 -11.05 -7.15
CA LYS A 131 -30.04 -11.78 -6.40
C LYS A 131 -28.65 -11.58 -7.01
N ARG A 132 -28.51 -11.59 -8.35
CA ARG A 132 -27.27 -11.24 -9.07
C ARG A 132 -26.75 -9.85 -8.69
N ASN A 133 -27.64 -8.85 -8.73
CA ASN A 133 -27.30 -7.48 -8.38
C ASN A 133 -26.89 -7.33 -6.90
N ALA A 134 -27.24 -8.26 -6.01
CA ALA A 134 -26.82 -8.21 -4.60
C ALA A 134 -25.35 -8.63 -4.38
N ILE A 135 -24.74 -9.35 -5.34
CA ILE A 135 -23.31 -9.74 -5.32
C ILE A 135 -22.44 -8.63 -5.90
N ILE A 136 -22.91 -8.00 -6.99
CA ILE A 136 -22.28 -6.83 -7.61
C ILE A 136 -22.49 -5.58 -6.73
N ARG A 137 -23.59 -5.54 -5.96
CA ARG A 137 -23.89 -4.48 -4.98
C ARG A 137 -24.30 -5.06 -3.64
N PRO A 138 -23.36 -5.28 -2.70
CA PRO A 138 -23.72 -5.40 -1.30
C PRO A 138 -24.52 -4.15 -0.93
N LYS A 139 -25.72 -4.33 -0.38
CA LYS A 139 -26.69 -3.26 -0.07
C LYS A 139 -25.99 -1.97 0.35
N ARG A 140 -26.12 -0.92 -0.47
CA ARG A 140 -25.82 0.47 -0.09
C ARG A 140 -26.45 0.71 1.28
N GLN A 141 -25.65 0.77 2.35
CA GLN A 141 -26.16 1.24 3.62
C GLN A 141 -26.66 2.65 3.36
N ALA A 142 -27.97 2.83 3.47
CA ALA A 142 -28.60 4.13 3.39
C ALA A 142 -28.16 4.93 4.63
N THR A 143 -27.03 5.61 4.54
CA THR A 143 -26.71 6.67 5.48
C THR A 143 -27.71 7.81 5.25
N ARG A 144 -28.43 8.16 6.30
CA ARG A 144 -29.39 9.26 6.32
C ARG A 144 -28.63 10.57 6.00
N ARG A 145 -29.11 11.29 4.98
CA ARG A 145 -28.78 12.70 4.65
C ARG A 145 -27.32 13.12 4.90
N GLY A 146 -26.47 12.80 3.95
CA GLY A 146 -25.10 13.32 3.77
C GLY A 146 -24.57 12.76 2.45
N ARG A 147 -23.75 13.49 1.71
CA ARG A 147 -23.30 13.11 0.35
C ARG A 147 -22.75 11.67 0.31
N ARG A 148 -23.07 10.93 -0.76
CA ARG A 148 -22.50 9.59 -0.99
C ARG A 148 -21.04 9.75 -1.37
N CYS A 149 -20.13 9.07 -0.69
CA CYS A 149 -18.69 9.14 -0.95
C CYS A 149 -18.22 8.30 -2.15
N PHE A 150 -19.13 7.57 -2.84
CA PHE A 150 -18.75 6.83 -4.03
C PHE A 150 -19.89 6.55 -5.01
N THR A 151 -19.69 6.95 -6.27
CA THR A 151 -20.28 6.34 -7.47
C THR A 151 -19.30 6.69 -8.61
N PRO A 152 -18.74 5.71 -9.35
CA PRO A 152 -17.91 5.98 -10.50
C PRO A 152 -18.59 6.97 -11.45
N PRO A 153 -17.87 7.98 -11.96
CA PRO A 153 -18.48 8.99 -12.81
C PRO A 153 -18.88 8.38 -14.15
N ILE A 154 -20.05 8.76 -14.65
CA ILE A 154 -20.57 8.34 -15.97
C ILE A 154 -19.72 8.93 -17.11
N ASP A 155 -19.04 10.07 -16.87
CA ASP A 155 -18.20 10.75 -17.86
C ASP A 155 -16.89 11.29 -17.26
N CYS A 156 -15.77 10.74 -17.72
CA CYS A 156 -14.40 11.17 -17.38
C CYS A 156 -13.90 12.38 -18.21
N ASN A 157 -14.66 12.85 -19.19
CA ASN A 157 -14.31 14.02 -20.02
C ASN A 157 -14.92 15.32 -19.53
N ASN A 158 -15.60 15.31 -18.38
CA ASN A 158 -16.12 16.52 -17.77
C ASN A 158 -14.99 17.49 -17.36
N ARG A 159 -15.38 18.73 -17.05
CA ARG A 159 -14.43 19.79 -16.69
C ARG A 159 -13.58 19.43 -15.48
N PHE A 160 -14.15 18.79 -14.46
CA PHE A 160 -13.43 18.42 -13.24
C PHE A 160 -12.30 17.44 -13.52
N HIS A 161 -12.55 16.32 -14.20
CA HIS A 161 -11.52 15.31 -14.53
C HIS A 161 -10.55 15.75 -15.64
N THR A 162 -10.87 16.85 -16.32
CA THR A 162 -9.94 17.53 -17.23
C THR A 162 -8.94 18.40 -16.46
N THR A 163 -9.37 19.06 -15.38
CA THR A 163 -8.51 20.02 -14.65
C THR A 163 -7.89 19.49 -13.37
N THR A 164 -8.49 18.47 -12.79
CA THR A 164 -8.28 18.09 -11.41
C THR A 164 -8.19 16.57 -11.29
N ARG A 165 -7.17 16.09 -10.56
CA ARG A 165 -7.10 14.69 -10.13
C ARG A 165 -8.16 14.46 -9.06
N ALA A 166 -8.99 13.43 -9.20
CA ALA A 166 -9.90 13.01 -8.14
C ALA A 166 -9.14 12.62 -6.86
N ILE A 167 -9.76 12.68 -5.69
CA ILE A 167 -9.15 12.18 -4.44
C ILE A 167 -8.88 10.68 -4.54
N THR A 168 -9.83 9.94 -5.09
CA THR A 168 -9.75 8.48 -5.29
C THR A 168 -8.83 8.05 -6.44
N GLY A 169 -8.26 8.98 -7.21
CA GLY A 169 -7.50 8.66 -8.43
C GLY A 169 -8.35 8.24 -9.65
N ILE A 170 -9.68 8.13 -9.50
CA ILE A 170 -10.57 7.74 -10.61
C ILE A 170 -10.48 8.68 -11.81
N CYS A 171 -10.74 8.15 -13.01
CA CYS A 171 -10.61 8.82 -14.30
C CYS A 171 -9.19 9.31 -14.63
N ASN A 172 -8.14 8.84 -13.92
CA ASN A 172 -6.77 9.09 -14.39
C ASN A 172 -6.60 8.53 -15.81
N ASN A 173 -6.97 7.27 -16.00
CA ASN A 173 -7.10 6.66 -17.31
C ASN A 173 -8.52 6.88 -17.86
N ARG A 174 -8.63 7.48 -19.05
CA ARG A 174 -9.94 7.77 -19.68
C ARG A 174 -10.57 6.57 -20.38
N GLN A 175 -9.76 5.59 -20.78
CA GLN A 175 -10.23 4.37 -21.42
C GLN A 175 -10.69 3.36 -20.38
N ASN A 176 -10.00 3.31 -19.24
CA ASN A 176 -10.31 2.45 -18.10
C ASN A 176 -10.38 3.30 -16.82
N PRO A 177 -11.54 3.93 -16.51
CA PRO A 177 -11.68 4.91 -15.42
C PRO A 177 -11.18 4.47 -14.05
N GLU A 178 -11.28 3.18 -13.74
CA GLU A 178 -10.91 2.60 -12.44
C GLU A 178 -9.43 2.20 -12.35
N LEU A 179 -8.67 2.30 -13.45
CA LEU A 179 -7.28 1.84 -13.44
C LEU A 179 -6.39 2.73 -12.53
N GLY A 180 -5.94 2.15 -11.41
CA GLY A 180 -5.11 2.82 -10.41
C GLY A 180 -5.90 3.62 -9.35
N ASN A 181 -7.23 3.49 -9.28
CA ASN A 181 -8.02 4.17 -8.25
C ASN A 181 -7.90 3.48 -6.88
N SER A 182 -8.36 4.18 -5.85
CA SER A 182 -8.50 3.65 -4.49
C SER A 182 -9.49 2.49 -4.43
N VAL A 183 -9.26 1.56 -3.49
CA VAL A 183 -10.13 0.38 -3.26
C VAL A 183 -10.15 -0.52 -4.50
N SER A 184 -8.97 -0.81 -5.05
CA SER A 184 -8.81 -1.67 -6.22
C SER A 184 -7.72 -2.73 -5.99
N PRO A 185 -7.72 -3.83 -6.76
CA PRO A 185 -6.80 -4.93 -6.52
C PRO A 185 -5.36 -4.61 -6.93
N PHE A 186 -4.39 -5.15 -6.21
CA PHE A 186 -3.00 -5.15 -6.66
C PHE A 186 -2.82 -5.94 -7.96
N ARG A 187 -2.05 -5.40 -8.90
CA ARG A 187 -1.60 -6.15 -10.07
C ARG A 187 -0.49 -7.15 -9.69
N ARG A 188 -0.14 -8.06 -10.59
CA ARG A 188 0.89 -9.10 -10.36
C ARG A 188 1.91 -9.12 -11.48
N ILE A 189 3.20 -8.94 -11.16
CA ILE A 189 4.28 -8.87 -12.17
C ILE A 189 4.39 -10.18 -12.95
N LEU A 190 4.22 -11.32 -12.29
CA LEU A 190 4.27 -12.65 -12.91
C LEU A 190 2.92 -13.10 -13.52
N GLY A 191 1.88 -12.27 -13.48
CA GLY A 191 0.55 -12.62 -14.00
C GLY A 191 -0.17 -13.75 -13.25
N GLY A 192 0.35 -14.19 -12.10
CA GLY A 192 -0.23 -15.30 -11.33
C GLY A 192 0.15 -15.26 -9.85
N ALA A 193 -0.33 -16.25 -9.08
CA ALA A 193 -0.10 -16.37 -7.65
C ALA A 193 0.36 -17.80 -7.26
N SER A 194 1.09 -17.91 -6.14
CA SER A 194 1.63 -19.15 -5.60
C SER A 194 0.91 -19.55 -4.31
N TYR A 195 -0.33 -20.04 -4.44
CA TYR A 195 -1.11 -20.63 -3.35
C TYR A 195 -1.01 -22.16 -3.34
N ALA A 196 -1.20 -22.78 -2.18
CA ALA A 196 -1.09 -24.23 -1.98
C ALA A 196 -2.14 -25.05 -2.74
N ASP A 197 -3.29 -24.44 -3.04
CA ASP A 197 -4.39 -25.00 -3.83
C ASP A 197 -4.52 -24.34 -5.20
N GLY A 198 -3.57 -23.46 -5.57
CA GLY A 198 -3.67 -22.65 -6.79
C GLY A 198 -4.71 -21.54 -6.75
N LEU A 199 -5.46 -21.36 -5.65
CA LEU A 199 -6.54 -20.38 -5.54
C LEU A 199 -6.30 -19.33 -4.46
N GLY A 200 -6.22 -19.73 -3.19
CA GLY A 200 -6.17 -18.77 -2.08
C GLY A 200 -5.60 -19.32 -0.77
N ARG A 201 -5.33 -20.62 -0.67
CA ARG A 201 -4.77 -21.22 0.55
C ARG A 201 -3.29 -20.93 0.67
N ILE A 202 -2.89 -20.30 1.78
CA ILE A 202 -1.50 -19.94 2.07
C ILE A 202 -0.61 -21.18 2.02
N ARG A 203 0.56 -21.05 1.38
CA ARG A 203 1.57 -22.13 1.33
C ARG A 203 2.11 -22.45 2.72
N THR A 204 2.14 -23.75 3.05
CA THR A 204 2.67 -24.27 4.32
C THR A 204 3.65 -25.42 4.14
N ARG A 205 3.78 -25.94 2.92
CA ARG A 205 4.64 -27.08 2.57
C ARG A 205 5.80 -26.63 1.69
N SER A 206 6.96 -27.20 1.97
CA SER A 206 8.16 -27.11 1.14
C SER A 206 7.96 -27.91 -0.15
N VAL A 207 8.69 -27.55 -1.20
CA VAL A 207 8.76 -28.34 -2.44
C VAL A 207 9.20 -29.80 -2.22
N ASN A 208 9.85 -30.12 -1.09
CA ASN A 208 10.24 -31.49 -0.73
C ASN A 208 9.18 -32.26 0.09
N GLY A 209 7.99 -31.67 0.31
CA GLY A 209 6.89 -32.25 1.08
C GLY A 209 6.90 -31.97 2.59
N GLY A 210 8.02 -31.46 3.12
CA GLY A 210 8.13 -31.00 4.51
C GLY A 210 7.30 -29.75 4.82
N ASN A 211 7.32 -29.28 6.07
CA ASN A 211 6.72 -27.99 6.42
C ASN A 211 7.67 -26.85 6.06
N LEU A 212 7.13 -25.72 5.60
CA LEU A 212 7.90 -24.48 5.52
C LEU A 212 8.27 -24.00 6.93
N PRO A 213 9.43 -23.37 7.11
CA PRO A 213 9.77 -22.73 8.38
C PRO A 213 8.76 -21.62 8.70
N SER A 214 8.42 -21.48 9.99
CA SER A 214 7.56 -20.38 10.43
C SER A 214 8.25 -19.04 10.20
N ALA A 215 7.46 -18.00 9.92
CA ALA A 215 8.00 -16.66 9.68
C ALA A 215 8.84 -16.15 10.86
N ARG A 216 8.44 -16.48 12.10
CA ARG A 216 9.21 -16.14 13.31
C ARG A 216 10.52 -16.89 13.44
N LEU A 217 10.56 -18.17 13.07
CA LEU A 217 11.81 -18.92 13.02
C LEU A 217 12.79 -18.28 12.02
N ILE A 218 12.30 -17.88 10.85
CA ILE A 218 13.10 -17.18 9.84
C ILE A 218 13.63 -15.86 10.39
N SER A 219 12.76 -15.03 11.00
CA SER A 219 13.16 -13.78 11.64
C SER A 219 14.27 -13.98 12.68
N ASN A 220 14.08 -14.92 13.62
CA ASN A 220 15.08 -15.25 14.65
C ASN A 220 16.42 -15.72 14.09
N SER A 221 16.39 -16.46 12.99
CA SER A 221 17.59 -17.10 12.45
C SER A 221 18.37 -16.20 11.49
N LEU A 222 17.67 -15.36 10.72
CA LEU A 222 18.27 -14.59 9.62
C LEU A 222 18.39 -13.11 9.90
N HIS A 223 17.48 -12.54 10.71
CA HIS A 223 17.22 -11.10 10.72
C HIS A 223 17.56 -10.40 12.03
N ASP A 224 18.15 -11.12 12.98
CA ASP A 224 18.59 -10.59 14.26
C ASP A 224 19.89 -9.79 14.17
N ASP A 225 19.81 -8.49 14.46
CA ASP A 225 20.96 -7.60 14.53
C ASP A 225 21.84 -7.85 15.76
N ARG A 226 21.35 -8.67 16.72
CA ARG A 226 22.04 -8.98 17.98
C ARG A 226 22.44 -7.72 18.75
N ASN A 227 21.61 -6.68 18.69
CA ASN A 227 21.87 -5.36 19.25
C ASN A 227 23.15 -4.68 18.70
N ASN A 228 23.55 -5.02 17.47
CA ASN A 228 24.70 -4.43 16.79
C ASN A 228 24.23 -3.63 15.56
N GLN A 229 23.80 -2.39 15.79
CA GLN A 229 23.36 -1.52 14.71
C GLN A 229 24.52 -1.16 13.76
N VAL A 230 24.35 -1.51 12.49
CA VAL A 230 25.26 -1.10 11.42
C VAL A 230 24.64 0.07 10.68
N PHE A 231 25.29 1.24 10.75
CA PHE A 231 24.79 2.46 10.14
C PHE A 231 25.23 2.61 8.68
N SER A 232 24.38 3.24 7.88
CA SER A 232 24.73 3.65 6.54
C SER A 232 25.81 4.73 6.57
N PRO A 233 26.86 4.63 5.73
CA PRO A 233 27.93 5.63 5.71
C PRO A 233 27.52 6.94 5.03
N THR A 234 26.41 6.98 4.30
CA THR A 234 26.03 8.14 3.46
C THR A 234 24.56 8.51 3.51
N ILE A 235 23.71 7.76 4.22
CA ILE A 235 22.26 7.95 4.22
C ILE A 235 21.81 8.33 5.61
N ASN A 236 20.97 9.37 5.71
CA ASN A 236 20.41 9.81 6.97
C ASN A 236 19.09 9.10 7.30
N HIS A 237 18.66 9.24 8.55
CA HIS A 237 17.46 8.58 9.03
C HIS A 237 16.18 9.11 8.37
N LEU A 238 16.18 10.36 7.90
CA LEU A 238 15.07 10.95 7.14
C LEU A 238 14.75 10.16 5.86
N HIS A 239 15.73 9.56 5.19
CA HIS A 239 15.49 8.71 4.03
C HIS A 239 14.52 7.56 4.34
N MET A 240 14.68 6.90 5.48
CA MET A 240 13.79 5.81 5.89
C MET A 240 12.34 6.31 6.04
N ILE A 241 12.18 7.48 6.66
CA ILE A 241 10.87 8.08 6.95
C ILE A 241 10.19 8.60 5.69
N ILE A 242 10.93 9.21 4.76
CA ILE A 242 10.37 9.60 3.46
C ILE A 242 10.01 8.36 2.63
N GLY A 243 10.78 7.28 2.71
CA GLY A 243 10.41 6.01 2.09
C GLY A 243 9.09 5.44 2.63
N GLN A 244 8.89 5.50 3.94
CA GLN A 244 7.63 5.15 4.57
C GLN A 244 6.49 6.07 4.14
N PHE A 245 6.74 7.39 4.05
CA PHE A 245 5.74 8.37 3.61
C PHE A 245 5.32 8.13 2.16
N ILE A 246 6.25 7.76 1.26
CA ILE A 246 5.94 7.32 -0.11
C ILE A 246 5.10 6.04 -0.10
N ALA A 247 5.49 5.05 0.72
CA ALA A 247 4.72 3.81 0.82
C ALA A 247 3.29 4.07 1.33
N HIS A 248 3.11 5.04 2.21
CA HIS A 248 1.80 5.43 2.71
C HIS A 248 0.99 6.26 1.72
N ASP A 249 1.63 6.86 0.71
CA ASP A 249 0.94 7.58 -0.38
C ASP A 249 0.30 6.56 -1.35
N GLU A 250 1.04 5.50 -1.65
CA GLU A 250 0.71 4.56 -2.72
C GLU A 250 0.03 3.27 -2.24
N ILE A 251 0.24 2.85 -0.98
CA ILE A 251 -0.15 1.51 -0.49
C ILE A 251 -0.88 1.61 0.83
N PHE A 252 -2.11 1.14 0.88
CA PHE A 252 -2.77 0.72 2.11
C PHE A 252 -3.52 -0.60 1.94
N MET A 253 -3.00 -1.66 2.56
CA MET A 253 -3.62 -2.98 2.53
C MET A 253 -4.30 -3.28 3.87
N PRO A 254 -5.63 -3.08 3.99
CA PRO A 254 -6.35 -3.29 5.23
C PRO A 254 -6.45 -4.77 5.62
N SER A 255 -6.68 -5.03 6.91
CA SER A 255 -6.99 -6.38 7.40
C SER A 255 -8.44 -6.74 7.09
N SER A 256 -8.68 -8.02 6.77
CA SER A 256 -10.04 -8.56 6.66
C SER A 256 -10.85 -8.33 7.93
N VAL A 257 -12.14 -8.06 7.76
CA VAL A 257 -13.11 -7.89 8.85
C VAL A 257 -14.06 -9.08 8.95
N ALA A 258 -14.72 -9.22 10.10
CA ALA A 258 -15.87 -10.10 10.26
C ALA A 258 -17.08 -9.59 9.44
N ARG A 259 -18.13 -10.42 9.32
CA ARG A 259 -19.35 -10.11 8.54
C ARG A 259 -20.12 -8.89 9.05
N ASP A 260 -20.07 -8.62 10.36
CA ASP A 260 -20.62 -7.43 10.99
C ASP A 260 -19.73 -6.18 10.78
N GLY A 261 -18.58 -6.33 10.11
CA GLY A 261 -17.58 -5.31 9.89
C GLY A 261 -16.63 -5.09 11.07
N GLY A 262 -16.71 -5.91 12.12
CA GLY A 262 -15.85 -5.90 13.29
C GLY A 262 -14.47 -6.52 13.04
N ALA A 263 -13.53 -6.27 13.96
CA ALA A 263 -12.18 -6.85 13.89
C ALA A 263 -12.19 -8.36 14.22
N LEU A 264 -11.28 -9.10 13.58
CA LEU A 264 -11.09 -10.53 13.83
C LEU A 264 -9.97 -10.76 14.88
N ASP A 265 -10.26 -11.53 15.92
CA ASP A 265 -9.22 -12.00 16.85
C ASP A 265 -8.49 -13.22 16.28
N CYS A 266 -7.40 -12.95 15.57
CA CYS A 266 -6.53 -13.97 14.99
C CYS A 266 -5.33 -14.33 15.88
N SER A 267 -5.43 -14.16 17.20
CA SER A 267 -4.33 -14.41 18.14
C SER A 267 -4.11 -15.90 18.44
N ALA A 268 -5.17 -16.72 18.40
CA ALA A 268 -5.06 -18.16 18.63
C ALA A 268 -4.46 -18.89 17.42
N CYS A 269 -3.62 -19.90 17.64
CA CYS A 269 -2.99 -20.67 16.56
C CYS A 269 -3.99 -21.41 15.65
N ASN A 270 -5.17 -21.75 16.16
CA ASN A 270 -6.26 -22.39 15.42
C ASN A 270 -7.35 -21.40 14.98
N ALA A 271 -7.07 -20.08 15.03
CA ALA A 271 -8.06 -19.06 14.66
C ALA A 271 -8.55 -19.19 13.20
N ALA A 272 -7.72 -19.74 12.30
CA ALA A 272 -8.09 -20.01 10.91
C ALA A 272 -9.33 -20.92 10.77
N THR A 273 -9.56 -21.82 11.74
CA THR A 273 -10.70 -22.75 11.75
C THR A 273 -11.74 -22.38 12.80
N ARG A 274 -11.33 -21.79 13.92
CA ARG A 274 -12.23 -21.46 15.04
C ARG A 274 -12.90 -20.09 14.88
N VAL A 275 -12.22 -19.12 14.27
CA VAL A 275 -12.67 -17.72 14.19
C VAL A 275 -13.06 -17.37 12.76
N SER A 276 -12.13 -17.50 11.82
CA SER A 276 -12.37 -17.19 10.40
C SER A 276 -11.23 -17.72 9.54
N SER A 277 -11.55 -18.14 8.31
CA SER A 277 -10.56 -18.45 7.27
C SER A 277 -9.67 -17.25 6.89
N ASN A 278 -10.08 -16.04 7.28
CA ASN A 278 -9.29 -14.81 7.16
C ASN A 278 -8.25 -14.65 8.29
N CYS A 279 -8.08 -15.62 9.18
CA CYS A 279 -6.98 -15.64 10.15
C CYS A 279 -5.77 -16.43 9.65
N ALA A 280 -4.56 -15.87 9.84
CA ALA A 280 -3.30 -16.49 9.43
C ALA A 280 -2.20 -16.35 10.53
N PRO A 281 -2.46 -16.83 11.76
CA PRO A 281 -1.56 -16.66 12.90
C PRO A 281 -0.14 -17.19 12.61
N ILE A 282 0.87 -16.48 13.10
CA ILE A 282 2.28 -16.82 12.89
C ILE A 282 2.75 -17.69 14.07
N THR A 283 3.12 -18.94 13.79
CA THR A 283 3.63 -19.86 14.81
C THR A 283 4.97 -19.39 15.40
N VAL A 284 5.01 -19.27 16.72
CA VAL A 284 6.18 -18.90 17.51
C VAL A 284 6.92 -20.18 17.94
N PRO A 285 8.25 -20.28 17.73
CA PRO A 285 9.04 -21.41 18.21
C PRO A 285 8.97 -21.55 19.75
N ARG A 286 8.99 -22.77 20.28
CA ARG A 286 8.87 -23.03 21.74
C ARG A 286 9.92 -22.30 22.60
N ASN A 287 11.12 -22.09 22.05
CA ASN A 287 12.23 -21.42 22.73
C ASN A 287 12.43 -19.98 22.23
N ASP A 288 11.35 -19.28 21.85
CA ASP A 288 11.45 -17.89 21.42
C ASP A 288 12.02 -17.01 22.55
N PRO A 289 12.98 -16.11 22.25
CA PRO A 289 13.61 -15.29 23.28
C PRO A 289 12.68 -14.23 23.87
N TYR A 290 11.63 -13.84 23.15
CA TYR A 290 10.80 -12.69 23.49
C TYR A 290 9.33 -13.05 23.69
N PHE A 291 8.71 -13.67 22.69
CA PHE A 291 7.28 -14.00 22.72
C PHE A 291 7.03 -15.25 23.56
N ARG A 292 6.07 -15.18 24.49
CA ARG A 292 5.67 -16.30 25.35
C ARG A 292 4.41 -17.03 24.85
N THR A 293 3.69 -16.42 23.91
CA THR A 293 2.52 -17.03 23.27
C THR A 293 2.94 -18.00 22.16
N PRO A 294 2.15 -19.05 21.89
CA PRO A 294 2.48 -20.03 20.85
C PRO A 294 2.30 -19.47 19.42
N CYS A 295 1.55 -18.39 19.26
CA CYS A 295 1.40 -17.68 18.00
C CYS A 295 1.38 -16.16 18.21
N MET A 296 1.81 -15.43 17.18
CA MET A 296 1.54 -14.01 17.02
C MET A 296 0.32 -13.84 16.12
N ARG A 297 -0.52 -12.85 16.43
CA ARG A 297 -1.70 -12.53 15.63
C ARG A 297 -1.34 -12.06 14.23
N LEU A 298 -2.08 -12.53 13.24
CA LEU A 298 -2.10 -11.93 11.90
C LEU A 298 -3.45 -12.22 11.25
N THR A 299 -4.11 -11.16 10.83
CA THR A 299 -5.31 -11.22 9.99
C THR A 299 -4.88 -11.12 8.52
N ARG A 300 -5.47 -11.95 7.66
CA ARG A 300 -5.24 -11.91 6.21
C ARG A 300 -5.62 -10.54 5.66
N ALA A 301 -4.92 -10.14 4.61
CA ALA A 301 -5.24 -8.92 3.90
C ALA A 301 -6.59 -9.08 3.22
N LEU A 302 -7.34 -7.99 3.20
CA LEU A 302 -8.70 -7.95 2.70
C LEU A 302 -8.77 -8.43 1.25
N ASN A 303 -9.73 -9.33 0.96
CA ASN A 303 -9.90 -9.91 -0.37
C ASN A 303 -10.56 -8.92 -1.34
N GLY A 304 -9.83 -8.52 -2.38
CA GLY A 304 -10.25 -7.64 -3.47
C GLY A 304 -10.46 -8.36 -4.79
N GLN A 305 -10.75 -9.66 -4.76
CA GLN A 305 -11.01 -10.42 -5.96
C GLN A 305 -12.24 -9.87 -6.69
N GLU A 306 -12.08 -9.52 -7.97
CA GLU A 306 -13.15 -8.94 -8.81
C GLU A 306 -13.74 -9.95 -9.81
N ASN A 307 -13.06 -11.07 -10.03
CA ASN A 307 -13.40 -12.12 -11.01
C ASN A 307 -13.19 -13.51 -10.40
N PHE A 308 -13.70 -14.57 -11.01
CA PHE A 308 -13.40 -15.94 -10.57
C PHE A 308 -11.91 -16.26 -10.78
N GLY A 309 -11.30 -16.93 -9.80
CA GLY A 309 -9.88 -17.28 -9.82
C GLY A 309 -9.17 -17.06 -8.49
N VAL A 310 -7.93 -16.60 -8.57
CA VAL A 310 -7.04 -16.53 -7.41
C VAL A 310 -7.39 -15.36 -6.49
N ARG A 311 -7.23 -15.56 -5.18
CA ARG A 311 -7.39 -14.52 -4.18
C ARG A 311 -6.44 -13.36 -4.49
N THR A 312 -6.99 -12.15 -4.52
CA THR A 312 -6.24 -10.90 -4.77
C THR A 312 -6.56 -9.92 -3.66
N GLN A 313 -5.61 -9.08 -3.25
CA GLN A 313 -5.78 -8.17 -2.11
C GLN A 313 -6.11 -6.76 -2.59
N ILE A 314 -6.85 -6.02 -1.77
CA ILE A 314 -7.17 -4.60 -2.03
C ILE A 314 -6.02 -3.70 -1.61
N ASP A 315 -5.78 -2.69 -2.43
CA ASP A 315 -5.18 -1.43 -2.04
C ASP A 315 -6.29 -0.39 -1.80
N GLN A 316 -6.42 0.09 -0.56
CA GLN A 316 -7.42 1.10 -0.20
C GLN A 316 -6.97 2.49 -0.63
N ASN A 317 -5.67 2.72 -0.82
CA ASN A 317 -5.17 4.01 -1.27
C ASN A 317 -5.28 4.16 -2.79
N SER A 318 -5.31 5.41 -3.29
CA SER A 318 -5.02 5.64 -4.69
C SER A 318 -3.60 5.12 -4.99
N HIS A 319 -3.41 4.49 -6.15
CA HIS A 319 -2.11 3.90 -6.46
C HIS A 319 -1.06 4.92 -6.90
N PHE A 320 -1.40 6.21 -6.95
CA PHE A 320 -0.54 7.26 -7.51
C PHE A 320 0.27 7.97 -6.43
N LEU A 321 1.38 8.60 -6.84
CA LEU A 321 2.06 9.61 -6.04
C LEU A 321 1.27 10.91 -6.08
N ASP A 322 0.27 11.06 -5.21
CA ASP A 322 -0.65 12.20 -5.19
C ASP A 322 -0.85 12.84 -3.81
N LEU A 323 0.08 12.58 -2.88
CA LEU A 323 0.05 13.08 -1.51
C LEU A 323 -1.25 12.71 -0.77
N SER A 324 -1.79 11.51 -1.03
CA SER A 324 -2.93 10.96 -0.30
C SER A 324 -2.67 10.90 1.22
N THR A 325 -1.39 10.81 1.64
CA THR A 325 -0.98 10.96 3.05
C THR A 325 -1.39 12.28 3.70
N VAL A 326 -1.58 13.32 2.90
CA VAL A 326 -2.01 14.66 3.31
C VAL A 326 -3.49 14.87 2.99
N TYR A 327 -3.94 14.41 1.82
CA TYR A 327 -5.25 14.76 1.25
C TYR A 327 -6.32 13.68 1.36
N GLY A 328 -5.99 12.45 1.73
CA GLY A 328 -6.90 11.30 1.75
C GLY A 328 -6.94 10.54 0.43
N SER A 329 -7.44 9.29 0.48
CA SER A 329 -7.71 8.45 -0.70
C SER A 329 -9.21 8.27 -0.97
N ALA A 330 -10.08 8.76 -0.08
CA ALA A 330 -11.52 8.85 -0.30
C ALA A 330 -12.03 10.28 -0.04
N ASP A 331 -13.11 10.70 -0.72
CA ASP A 331 -13.67 12.05 -0.54
C ASP A 331 -14.04 12.33 0.93
N CYS A 332 -14.63 11.34 1.60
CA CYS A 332 -14.92 11.38 3.04
C CYS A 332 -13.65 11.66 3.89
N GLU A 333 -12.52 11.03 3.56
CA GLU A 333 -11.24 11.26 4.27
C GLU A 333 -10.72 12.67 3.98
N ALA A 334 -10.79 13.11 2.72
CA ALA A 334 -10.38 14.45 2.31
C ALA A 334 -11.18 15.56 2.99
N GLU A 335 -12.48 15.34 3.24
CA GLU A 335 -13.30 16.27 4.01
C GLU A 335 -12.79 16.42 5.46
N THR A 336 -12.28 15.36 6.09
CA THR A 336 -11.83 15.42 7.50
C THR A 336 -10.57 16.24 7.73
N VAL A 337 -9.77 16.49 6.69
CA VAL A 337 -8.51 17.24 6.82
C VAL A 337 -8.62 18.71 6.39
N ARG A 338 -9.75 19.10 5.78
CA ARG A 338 -9.97 20.45 5.24
C ARG A 338 -10.60 21.38 6.25
N SER A 339 -10.17 22.64 6.25
CA SER A 339 -10.85 23.70 7.02
C SER A 339 -12.06 24.26 6.28
N PHE A 340 -12.13 24.07 4.95
CA PHE A 340 -13.07 24.73 4.04
C PHE A 340 -13.06 26.27 4.11
N ILE A 341 -11.94 26.82 4.60
CA ILE A 341 -11.70 28.24 4.75
C ILE A 341 -10.41 28.58 4.01
N GLU A 342 -10.54 29.40 2.96
CA GLU A 342 -9.43 29.92 2.14
C GLU A 342 -8.57 28.84 1.46
N GLY A 343 -9.13 27.67 1.23
CA GLY A 343 -8.47 26.52 0.64
C GLY A 343 -7.52 25.79 1.59
N LYS A 344 -7.56 26.07 2.90
CA LYS A 344 -6.59 25.55 3.88
C LYS A 344 -6.97 24.16 4.43
N LEU A 345 -5.97 23.49 5.00
CA LEU A 345 -6.07 22.29 5.81
C LEU A 345 -6.17 22.65 7.30
N LEU A 346 -6.78 21.75 8.08
CA LEU A 346 -6.86 21.85 9.54
C LEU A 346 -5.48 21.68 10.19
N THR A 347 -5.28 22.34 11.33
CA THR A 347 -4.06 22.29 12.15
C THR A 347 -4.42 22.33 13.64
N PHE A 348 -3.46 21.98 14.48
CA PHE A 348 -3.50 22.18 15.93
C PHE A 348 -2.36 23.11 16.36
N ASP A 349 -2.68 24.25 16.98
CA ASP A 349 -1.72 25.35 17.21
C ASP A 349 -1.63 25.79 18.69
N ASP A 350 -2.17 25.01 19.64
CA ASP A 350 -2.32 25.42 21.04
C ASP A 350 -1.01 25.38 21.88
N LEU A 351 0.08 24.88 21.31
CA LEU A 351 1.37 24.67 22.01
C LEU A 351 2.44 25.71 21.67
N GLY A 352 2.07 26.75 20.91
CA GLY A 352 3.03 27.72 20.36
C GLY A 352 3.81 27.20 19.15
N TYR A 353 3.42 26.05 18.59
CA TYR A 353 3.87 25.51 17.32
C TYR A 353 2.75 24.68 16.69
N THR A 354 2.82 24.51 15.37
CA THR A 354 1.81 23.77 14.59
C THR A 354 2.07 22.27 14.59
N LEU A 355 1.01 21.50 14.78
CA LEU A 355 0.91 20.07 14.56
C LEU A 355 -0.30 19.76 13.65
N PRO A 356 -0.41 18.53 13.12
CA PRO A 356 -1.65 18.10 12.49
C PRO A 356 -2.81 18.14 13.51
N PRO A 357 -4.07 18.19 13.04
CA PRO A 357 -5.24 18.21 13.93
C PRO A 357 -5.30 16.95 14.79
N GLN A 358 -5.78 17.08 16.03
CA GLN A 358 -5.92 15.94 16.94
C GLN A 358 -7.08 15.02 16.55
N ASN A 359 -6.89 13.72 16.74
CA ASN A 359 -7.94 12.71 16.66
C ASN A 359 -8.27 12.21 18.07
N LEU A 360 -9.43 12.62 18.60
CA LEU A 360 -9.84 12.24 19.96
C LEU A 360 -10.24 10.77 20.09
N ASN A 361 -10.57 10.10 18.98
CA ASN A 361 -11.09 8.74 18.92
C ASN A 361 -10.25 7.84 18.01
N ASP A 362 -8.94 8.06 17.95
CA ASP A 362 -8.04 7.24 17.13
C ASP A 362 -7.97 5.81 17.66
N SER A 363 -8.23 4.84 16.78
CA SER A 363 -8.17 3.40 17.07
C SER A 363 -6.84 2.75 16.70
N ASN A 364 -6.01 3.44 15.91
CA ASN A 364 -4.75 2.97 15.34
C ASN A 364 -3.53 3.40 16.17
N CYS A 365 -3.69 4.42 17.01
CA CYS A 365 -2.68 4.89 17.94
C CYS A 365 -3.14 4.72 19.40
N GLN A 366 -2.19 4.53 20.31
CA GLN A 366 -2.39 4.16 21.70
C GLN A 366 -2.34 5.35 22.67
N SER A 367 -2.09 6.56 22.16
CA SER A 367 -2.08 7.76 23.01
C SER A 367 -3.50 8.18 23.40
N PHE A 368 -3.61 8.81 24.57
CA PHE A 368 -4.88 9.24 25.17
C PHE A 368 -4.76 10.65 25.74
N ALA A 369 -5.88 11.21 26.23
CA ALA A 369 -5.92 12.55 26.77
C ALA A 369 -4.84 12.77 27.86
N PRO A 370 -4.09 13.90 27.81
CA PRO A 370 -4.25 15.06 26.92
C PRO A 370 -3.45 15.00 25.61
N LEU A 371 -2.70 13.92 25.35
CA LEU A 371 -1.73 13.81 24.26
C LEU A 371 -2.27 12.99 23.09
N HIS A 372 -3.41 13.40 22.53
CA HIS A 372 -4.12 12.64 21.51
C HIS A 372 -3.27 12.33 20.26
N CYS A 373 -3.65 11.27 19.56
CA CYS A 373 -3.12 10.97 18.22
C CYS A 373 -3.60 12.02 17.21
N PHE A 374 -3.18 11.90 15.95
CA PHE A 374 -3.43 12.91 14.93
C PHE A 374 -4.32 12.41 13.78
N THR A 375 -5.02 13.34 13.14
CA THR A 375 -5.75 13.10 11.88
C THR A 375 -4.93 13.69 10.73
N CYS A 376 -4.73 12.90 9.69
CA CYS A 376 -4.13 13.29 8.41
C CYS A 376 -4.88 12.56 7.28
N GLY A 377 -4.47 12.76 6.02
CA GLY A 377 -5.05 12.06 4.87
C GLY A 377 -4.88 10.54 4.96
N ASP A 378 -3.77 10.07 5.53
CA ASP A 378 -3.56 8.65 5.84
C ASP A 378 -3.70 8.36 7.34
N PHE A 379 -4.44 7.29 7.65
CA PHE A 379 -4.74 6.89 9.03
C PHE A 379 -3.53 6.32 9.80
N ARG A 380 -2.39 6.05 9.13
CA ARG A 380 -1.13 5.57 9.73
C ARG A 380 -0.17 6.71 10.04
N ASN A 381 -0.65 7.95 10.09
CA ASN A 381 0.17 9.10 10.44
C ASN A 381 0.88 8.97 11.81
N SER A 382 0.24 8.29 12.77
CA SER A 382 0.72 8.13 14.15
C SER A 382 1.31 6.74 14.45
N LEU A 383 1.84 6.01 13.46
CA LEU A 383 2.52 4.71 13.72
C LEU A 383 3.74 4.87 14.63
N HIS A 384 4.45 5.99 14.54
CA HIS A 384 5.52 6.38 15.46
C HIS A 384 5.77 7.88 15.39
N PRO A 385 6.36 8.49 16.44
CA PRO A 385 6.48 9.95 16.53
C PRO A 385 7.20 10.62 15.35
N ALA A 386 8.15 9.92 14.71
CA ALA A 386 8.95 10.47 13.63
C ALA A 386 8.20 10.71 12.30
N LEU A 387 6.99 10.17 12.10
CA LEU A 387 6.19 10.46 10.90
C LEU A 387 5.54 11.85 10.97
N ILE A 388 5.11 12.26 12.16
CA ILE A 388 4.38 13.52 12.39
C ILE A 388 5.14 14.75 11.87
N PRO A 389 6.46 14.92 12.14
CA PRO A 389 7.25 15.97 11.51
C PRO A 389 7.06 16.13 9.99
N VAL A 390 6.98 15.02 9.25
CA VAL A 390 6.83 15.04 7.79
C VAL A 390 5.41 15.48 7.41
N HIS A 391 4.38 14.92 8.06
CA HIS A 391 2.99 15.38 7.87
C HIS A 391 2.84 16.87 8.16
N THR A 392 3.40 17.37 9.28
CA THR A 392 3.36 18.79 9.65
C THR A 392 3.97 19.67 8.56
N VAL A 393 5.13 19.29 8.03
CA VAL A 393 5.82 20.07 6.98
C VAL A 393 4.95 20.22 5.72
N PHE A 394 4.33 19.13 5.24
CA PHE A 394 3.47 19.21 4.06
C PHE A 394 2.15 19.96 4.30
N ILE A 395 1.56 19.84 5.50
CA ILE A 395 0.36 20.60 5.89
C ILE A 395 0.65 22.10 5.99
N LYS A 396 1.75 22.48 6.67
CA LYS A 396 2.18 23.88 6.76
C LYS A 396 2.47 24.46 5.38
N GLU A 397 3.14 23.70 4.50
CA GLU A 397 3.46 24.17 3.15
C GLU A 397 2.20 24.39 2.30
N HIS A 398 1.22 23.49 2.39
CA HIS A 398 -0.08 23.68 1.76
C HIS A 398 -0.72 25.00 2.21
N ASN A 399 -0.83 25.20 3.53
CA ASN A 399 -1.49 26.39 4.08
C ASN A 399 -0.75 27.68 3.71
N ARG A 400 0.59 27.64 3.67
CA ARG A 400 1.43 28.75 3.22
C ARG A 400 1.16 29.11 1.76
N LEU A 401 1.09 28.12 0.88
CA LEU A 401 0.78 28.35 -0.54
C LEU A 401 -0.66 28.83 -0.74
N ALA A 402 -1.64 28.26 -0.02
CA ALA A 402 -3.03 28.69 -0.06
C ALA A 402 -3.20 30.16 0.34
N GLU A 403 -2.49 30.62 1.37
CA GLU A 403 -2.48 32.03 1.79
C GLU A 403 -1.91 32.96 0.70
N GLN A 404 -0.83 32.54 0.04
CA GLN A 404 -0.25 33.32 -1.06
C GLN A 404 -1.20 33.40 -2.26
N VAL A 405 -1.83 32.28 -2.64
CA VAL A 405 -2.86 32.26 -3.70
C VAL A 405 -4.02 33.17 -3.31
N ARG A 406 -4.52 33.10 -2.07
CA ARG A 406 -5.64 33.93 -1.60
C ARG A 406 -5.33 35.42 -1.65
N SER A 407 -4.10 35.79 -1.30
CA SER A 407 -3.63 37.17 -1.34
C SER A 407 -3.50 37.68 -2.79
N ALA A 408 -2.95 36.86 -3.69
CA ALA A 408 -2.79 37.22 -5.09
C ALA A 408 -4.11 37.18 -5.89
N ARG A 409 -5.05 36.31 -5.52
CA ARG A 409 -6.35 36.11 -6.19
C ARG A 409 -7.52 36.11 -5.18
N PRO A 410 -7.91 37.27 -4.61
CA PRO A 410 -8.93 37.35 -3.55
C PRO A 410 -10.33 36.87 -3.94
N ARG A 411 -10.62 36.70 -5.24
CA ARG A 411 -11.93 36.24 -5.76
C ARG A 411 -12.02 34.72 -5.95
N MET A 412 -10.92 33.98 -5.84
CA MET A 412 -10.97 32.52 -5.93
C MET A 412 -11.72 31.95 -4.74
N SER A 413 -12.58 30.95 -5.00
CA SER A 413 -13.27 30.22 -3.94
C SER A 413 -12.32 29.33 -3.16
N ASP A 414 -12.74 28.88 -1.97
CA ASP A 414 -12.04 27.86 -1.18
C ASP A 414 -11.61 26.66 -2.03
N GLU A 415 -12.57 26.08 -2.77
CA GLU A 415 -12.33 24.90 -3.60
C GLU A 415 -11.33 25.17 -4.73
N GLN A 416 -11.39 26.34 -5.37
CA GLN A 416 -10.43 26.69 -6.43
C GLN A 416 -9.02 26.83 -5.88
N ILE A 417 -8.85 27.41 -4.69
CA ILE A 417 -7.55 27.55 -4.03
C ILE A 417 -7.03 26.17 -3.62
N PHE A 418 -7.86 25.37 -2.94
CA PHE A 418 -7.50 24.02 -2.49
C PHE A 418 -7.01 23.14 -3.64
N GLN A 419 -7.75 23.07 -4.75
CA GLN A 419 -7.37 22.20 -5.87
C GLN A 419 -6.12 22.70 -6.61
N LEU A 420 -5.94 24.02 -6.74
CA LEU A 420 -4.72 24.58 -7.34
C LEU A 420 -3.49 24.25 -6.48
N VAL A 421 -3.56 24.52 -5.17
CA VAL A 421 -2.45 24.24 -4.25
C VAL A 421 -2.19 22.75 -4.16
N ARG A 422 -3.21 21.90 -4.10
CA ARG A 422 -3.07 20.44 -4.15
C ARG A 422 -2.35 19.99 -5.41
N LYS A 423 -2.73 20.50 -6.59
CA LYS A 423 -2.05 20.19 -7.86
C LYS A 423 -0.56 20.56 -7.79
N ILE A 424 -0.21 21.75 -7.28
CA ILE A 424 1.18 22.22 -7.13
C ILE A 424 1.95 21.32 -6.16
N MET A 425 1.40 21.04 -4.98
CA MET A 425 2.00 20.19 -3.95
C MET A 425 2.28 18.78 -4.46
N ILE A 426 1.34 18.19 -5.22
CA ILE A 426 1.53 16.89 -5.89
C ILE A 426 2.70 16.97 -6.86
N GLY A 427 2.80 18.03 -7.67
CA GLY A 427 3.90 18.21 -8.60
C GLY A 427 5.26 18.34 -7.90
N MET A 428 5.31 19.10 -6.80
CA MET A 428 6.49 19.22 -5.95
C MET A 428 6.90 17.86 -5.37
N TRP A 429 5.94 17.09 -4.86
CA TRP A 429 6.17 15.78 -4.28
C TRP A 429 6.69 14.77 -5.30
N GLN A 430 6.06 14.65 -6.46
CA GLN A 430 6.52 13.80 -7.55
C GLN A 430 7.94 14.19 -7.99
N HIS A 431 8.26 15.48 -8.09
CA HIS A 431 9.61 15.92 -8.38
C HIS A 431 10.62 15.46 -7.32
N ILE A 432 10.33 15.67 -6.02
CA ILE A 432 11.19 15.26 -4.90
C ILE A 432 11.43 13.74 -4.93
N VAL A 433 10.39 12.93 -5.12
CA VAL A 433 10.49 11.47 -5.12
C VAL A 433 11.41 10.97 -6.24
N PHE A 434 11.21 11.46 -7.47
CA PHE A 434 11.99 11.02 -8.63
C PHE A 434 13.39 11.66 -8.72
N ASN A 435 13.57 12.88 -8.24
CA ASN A 435 14.82 13.62 -8.34
C ASN A 435 15.76 13.39 -7.15
N GLU A 436 15.23 13.27 -5.94
CA GLU A 436 16.02 13.23 -4.70
C GLU A 436 15.98 11.86 -4.03
N TYR A 437 14.81 11.23 -3.89
CA TYR A 437 14.66 9.98 -3.14
C TYR A 437 15.14 8.75 -3.93
N ILE A 438 14.60 8.51 -5.14
CA ILE A 438 14.95 7.33 -5.97
C ILE A 438 16.47 7.18 -6.18
N PRO A 439 17.24 8.24 -6.51
CA PRO A 439 18.68 8.14 -6.71
C PRO A 439 19.50 7.72 -5.49
N LYS A 440 18.90 7.72 -4.29
CA LYS A 440 19.61 7.33 -3.05
C LYS A 440 19.70 5.83 -2.85
N TYR A 441 18.81 5.05 -3.45
CA TYR A 441 18.78 3.61 -3.24
C TYR A 441 18.81 2.80 -4.55
N LEU A 442 18.38 3.35 -5.68
CA LEU A 442 18.55 2.71 -6.99
C LEU A 442 19.85 3.14 -7.68
N PRO A 443 20.62 2.20 -8.25
CA PRO A 443 21.77 2.53 -9.08
C PRO A 443 21.40 3.35 -10.31
N ALA A 444 22.32 4.22 -10.75
CA ALA A 444 22.15 5.04 -11.96
C ALA A 444 21.82 4.23 -13.23
N ARG A 445 22.29 2.97 -13.32
CA ARG A 445 21.93 2.06 -14.41
C ARG A 445 20.44 1.69 -14.39
N THR A 446 19.91 1.31 -13.24
CA THR A 446 18.49 0.97 -13.06
C THR A 446 17.62 2.18 -13.39
N ILE A 447 17.95 3.35 -12.84
CA ILE A 447 17.23 4.62 -13.09
C ILE A 447 17.16 4.93 -14.58
N ARG A 448 18.27 4.75 -15.31
CA ARG A 448 18.31 4.97 -16.76
C ARG A 448 17.50 3.93 -17.52
N ASN A 449 17.63 2.64 -17.18
CA ASN A 449 16.92 1.56 -17.88
C ASN A 449 15.40 1.71 -17.78
N PHE A 450 14.90 2.20 -16.64
CA PHE A 450 13.47 2.42 -16.41
C PHE A 450 13.01 3.85 -16.75
N GLY A 451 13.91 4.75 -17.16
CA GLY A 451 13.55 6.13 -17.54
C GLY A 451 13.05 6.99 -16.36
N LEU A 452 13.51 6.71 -15.14
CA LEU A 452 12.94 7.30 -13.93
C LEU A 452 13.36 8.76 -13.74
N ARG A 453 14.56 9.15 -14.18
CA ARG A 453 15.06 10.51 -13.96
C ARG A 453 14.12 11.56 -14.56
N PRO A 454 13.79 12.63 -13.83
CA PRO A 454 13.12 13.79 -14.39
C PRO A 454 13.86 14.36 -15.61
N LEU A 455 13.11 14.99 -16.52
CA LEU A 455 13.73 15.67 -17.66
C LEU A 455 14.54 16.87 -17.18
N ARG A 456 15.56 17.28 -17.94
CA ARG A 456 16.32 18.50 -17.66
C ARG A 456 15.67 19.76 -18.25
N SER A 457 14.87 19.59 -19.29
CA SER A 457 14.18 20.64 -20.02
C SER A 457 13.01 20.02 -20.78
N GLY A 458 12.00 20.83 -21.11
CA GLY A 458 10.84 20.36 -21.85
C GLY A 458 9.83 19.62 -20.95
N ALA A 459 8.95 18.88 -21.60
CA ALA A 459 7.88 18.14 -20.96
C ALA A 459 7.83 16.69 -21.46
N HIS A 460 7.32 15.81 -20.62
CA HIS A 460 7.12 14.40 -20.89
C HIS A 460 5.84 14.22 -21.72
N ARG A 461 5.96 13.71 -22.95
CA ARG A 461 4.80 13.28 -23.76
C ARG A 461 4.52 11.78 -23.65
N GLY A 462 5.12 11.11 -22.65
CA GLY A 462 5.13 9.66 -22.53
C GLY A 462 4.05 9.07 -21.63
N TYR A 463 2.93 9.79 -21.41
CA TYR A 463 1.74 9.15 -20.84
C TYR A 463 1.27 8.05 -21.81
N ASN A 464 1.14 6.84 -21.30
CA ASN A 464 0.69 5.68 -22.05
C ASN A 464 -0.62 5.16 -21.43
N PRO A 465 -1.78 5.33 -22.09
CA PRO A 465 -3.06 4.83 -21.56
C PRO A 465 -3.13 3.31 -21.48
N SER A 466 -2.21 2.57 -22.11
CA SER A 466 -2.09 1.11 -21.96
C SER A 466 -1.15 0.69 -20.83
N GLN A 467 -0.46 1.62 -20.17
CA GLN A 467 0.33 1.31 -18.99
C GLN A 467 -0.60 1.22 -17.78
N ASP A 468 -0.60 0.06 -17.14
CA ASP A 468 -1.23 -0.14 -15.83
C ASP A 468 -0.35 0.51 -14.73
N PRO A 469 -0.82 1.57 -14.04
CA PRO A 469 -0.11 2.20 -12.95
C PRO A 469 -0.36 1.54 -11.58
N SER A 470 -1.29 0.58 -11.47
CA SER A 470 -1.64 -0.03 -10.18
C SER A 470 -0.40 -0.58 -9.47
N ILE A 471 -0.42 -0.54 -8.15
CA ILE A 471 0.67 -1.10 -7.36
C ILE A 471 0.70 -2.63 -7.54
N SER A 472 1.89 -3.18 -7.73
CA SER A 472 2.08 -4.62 -7.79
C SER A 472 2.15 -5.25 -6.39
N ALA A 473 1.63 -6.47 -6.28
CA ALA A 473 1.69 -7.27 -5.06
C ALA A 473 3.15 -7.49 -4.59
N GLU A 474 4.08 -7.64 -5.53
CA GLU A 474 5.50 -7.80 -5.27
C GLU A 474 6.15 -6.54 -4.68
N TYR A 475 5.77 -5.36 -5.18
CA TYR A 475 6.23 -4.08 -4.64
C TYR A 475 5.69 -3.84 -3.24
N ALA A 476 4.38 -3.96 -3.04
CA ALA A 476 3.70 -3.70 -1.77
C ALA A 476 3.97 -4.76 -0.69
N GLY A 477 4.06 -6.03 -1.09
CA GLY A 477 4.23 -7.18 -0.19
C GLY A 477 5.68 -7.51 0.14
N ALA A 478 6.65 -7.05 -0.68
CA ALA A 478 8.06 -7.37 -0.47
C ALA A 478 9.01 -6.21 -0.79
N ALA A 479 9.14 -5.78 -2.05
CA ALA A 479 10.28 -4.97 -2.47
C ALA A 479 10.38 -3.61 -1.78
N PHE A 480 9.27 -2.88 -1.65
CA PHE A 480 9.27 -1.56 -1.04
C PHE A 480 9.22 -1.58 0.50
N ARG A 481 9.30 -2.78 1.10
CA ARG A 481 9.43 -2.97 2.56
C ARG A 481 10.88 -2.98 3.05
N PHE A 482 11.86 -2.80 2.15
CA PHE A 482 13.29 -2.78 2.51
C PHE A 482 13.61 -1.71 3.58
N GLY A 483 12.87 -0.60 3.58
CA GLY A 483 13.05 0.52 4.50
C GLY A 483 12.95 0.13 5.98
N HIS A 484 12.24 -0.97 6.31
CA HIS A 484 12.18 -1.49 7.67
C HIS A 484 13.57 -1.87 8.24
N SER A 485 14.53 -2.26 7.39
CA SER A 485 15.92 -2.55 7.81
C SER A 485 16.72 -1.29 8.15
N GLN A 486 16.32 -0.14 7.60
CA GLN A 486 16.98 1.15 7.82
C GLN A 486 16.58 1.80 9.17
N ALA A 487 15.58 1.23 9.86
CA ALA A 487 15.03 1.78 11.09
C ALA A 487 15.91 1.51 12.31
N ARG A 488 16.34 2.59 12.96
CA ARG A 488 17.07 2.53 14.23
C ARG A 488 16.17 2.09 15.38
N PHE A 489 16.75 1.59 16.47
CA PHE A 489 16.00 1.44 17.72
C PHE A 489 15.71 2.79 18.38
N ASP A 490 16.48 3.85 18.08
CA ASP A 490 16.32 5.18 18.66
C ASP A 490 16.12 6.28 17.59
N PHE A 491 15.43 7.34 17.99
CA PHE A 491 15.30 8.58 17.22
C PHE A 491 15.93 9.74 17.98
N PRO A 492 17.18 10.09 17.65
CA PRO A 492 17.86 11.23 18.25
C PRO A 492 17.12 12.53 17.96
N ARG A 493 17.07 13.43 18.95
CA ARG A 493 16.61 14.82 18.80
C ARG A 493 17.81 15.73 18.80
N LEU A 494 17.83 16.71 17.90
CA LEU A 494 18.90 17.69 17.82
C LEU A 494 18.34 19.11 17.82
N THR A 495 18.88 19.97 18.66
CA THR A 495 18.64 21.42 18.61
C THR A 495 19.14 22.01 17.29
N GLU A 496 18.77 23.24 16.97
CA GLU A 496 19.23 24.00 15.80
C GLU A 496 20.76 23.90 15.57
N ALA A 497 21.53 24.13 16.64
CA ALA A 497 22.99 24.06 16.63
C ALA A 497 23.55 22.63 16.47
N GLY A 498 22.70 21.61 16.33
CA GLY A 498 23.07 20.21 16.24
C GLY A 498 23.44 19.57 17.56
N ARG A 499 23.05 20.17 18.70
CA ARG A 499 23.33 19.59 20.03
C ARG A 499 22.26 18.55 20.38
N PRO A 500 22.61 17.43 21.01
CA PRO A 500 21.63 16.45 21.50
C PRO A 500 20.59 17.08 22.42
N ALA A 501 19.31 16.75 22.18
CA ALA A 501 18.15 17.17 22.96
C ALA A 501 17.35 15.95 23.48
N GLY A 502 18.06 14.85 23.73
CA GLY A 502 17.47 13.54 24.06
C GLY A 502 17.21 12.68 22.82
N ASN A 503 16.54 11.57 23.04
CA ASN A 503 16.05 10.65 22.01
C ASN A 503 14.74 10.02 22.49
N PHE A 504 14.04 9.35 21.58
CA PHE A 504 12.95 8.45 21.95
C PHE A 504 13.24 7.05 21.43
N ASP A 505 12.72 6.03 22.11
CA ASP A 505 12.95 4.62 21.76
C ASP A 505 11.83 4.18 20.82
N LEU A 506 12.20 3.69 19.63
CA LEU A 506 11.22 3.28 18.63
C LEU A 506 10.28 2.22 19.21
N GLY A 507 10.78 1.19 19.88
CA GLY A 507 9.93 0.11 20.38
C GLY A 507 8.95 0.56 21.47
N HIS A 508 9.40 1.41 22.39
CA HIS A 508 8.59 1.93 23.50
C HIS A 508 7.59 3.01 23.07
N ASP A 509 7.96 3.82 22.08
CA ASP A 509 7.15 4.97 21.62
C ASP A 509 6.37 4.68 20.34
N ILE A 510 6.43 3.46 19.80
CA ILE A 510 5.64 3.07 18.64
C ILE A 510 4.14 3.10 18.96
N PHE A 511 3.34 3.66 18.05
CA PHE A 511 1.91 3.96 18.23
C PHE A 511 1.60 5.00 19.30
N TYR A 512 2.57 5.78 19.76
CA TYR A 512 2.34 6.87 20.69
C TYR A 512 2.77 8.22 20.08
N ALA A 513 2.03 9.26 20.42
CA ALA A 513 2.23 10.61 19.93
C ALA A 513 2.97 11.53 20.93
N ASP A 514 3.15 11.10 22.19
CA ASP A 514 3.59 11.94 23.32
C ASP A 514 4.85 12.74 23.02
N GLN A 515 5.77 12.09 22.29
CA GLN A 515 7.06 12.62 21.88
C GLN A 515 6.96 13.91 21.04
N ASN A 516 5.85 14.17 20.36
CA ASN A 516 5.64 15.39 19.57
C ASN A 516 5.04 16.55 20.38
N TYR A 517 4.55 16.29 21.60
CA TYR A 517 3.95 17.29 22.49
C TYR A 517 4.95 17.92 23.48
N LEU A 518 6.23 17.51 23.42
CA LEU A 518 7.26 17.97 24.35
C LEU A 518 7.76 19.39 24.01
N ALA A 519 6.90 20.40 24.26
CA ALA A 519 7.19 21.81 23.98
C ALA A 519 8.48 22.31 24.66
N GLY A 520 8.75 21.85 25.89
CA GLY A 520 9.94 22.25 26.67
C GLY A 520 11.28 21.88 26.03
N ILE A 521 11.30 20.99 25.04
CA ILE A 521 12.50 20.62 24.27
C ILE A 521 12.37 20.95 22.77
N GLY A 522 11.33 21.69 22.35
CA GLY A 522 11.11 22.14 20.97
C GLY A 522 10.11 21.31 20.15
N GLY A 523 9.34 20.40 20.76
CA GLY A 523 8.29 19.65 20.06
C GLY A 523 8.81 18.72 18.97
N TRP A 524 8.26 18.84 17.76
CA TRP A 524 8.55 17.97 16.61
C TRP A 524 9.81 18.38 15.82
N GLU A 525 10.17 19.66 15.82
CA GLU A 525 11.28 20.18 15.01
C GLU A 525 12.66 19.57 15.34
N PRO A 526 13.02 19.34 16.63
CA PRO A 526 14.25 18.61 16.98
C PRO A 526 14.28 17.16 16.48
N VAL A 527 13.11 16.53 16.33
CA VAL A 527 13.01 15.19 15.74
C VAL A 527 13.37 15.26 14.25
N MET A 528 12.78 16.20 13.51
CA MET A 528 13.12 16.42 12.09
C MET A 528 14.61 16.67 11.91
N ASN A 529 15.19 17.59 12.69
CA ASN A 529 16.61 17.91 12.60
C ASN A 529 17.51 16.72 12.98
N GLY A 530 17.09 15.90 13.95
CA GLY A 530 17.72 14.63 14.27
C GLY A 530 17.73 13.66 13.09
N MET A 531 16.59 13.47 12.43
CA MET A 531 16.47 12.59 11.27
C MET A 531 17.35 13.04 10.09
N VAL A 532 17.46 14.36 9.87
CA VAL A 532 18.31 14.93 8.80
C VAL A 532 19.80 14.71 9.07
N ARG A 533 20.24 14.81 10.32
CA ARG A 533 21.68 14.84 10.67
C ARG A 533 22.25 13.53 11.18
N THR A 534 21.41 12.54 11.49
CA THR A 534 21.87 11.23 11.98
C THR A 534 21.75 10.15 10.92
N PRO A 535 22.67 9.17 10.89
CA PRO A 535 22.64 8.12 9.89
C PRO A 535 21.47 7.14 10.13
N SER A 536 20.89 6.62 9.04
CA SER A 536 20.00 5.46 9.11
C SER A 536 20.80 4.18 9.39
N MET A 537 20.12 3.08 9.72
CA MET A 537 20.73 1.75 9.58
C MET A 537 20.96 1.42 8.10
N LYS A 538 21.88 0.50 7.82
CA LYS A 538 22.15 -0.02 6.48
C LYS A 538 20.93 -0.80 5.98
N SER A 539 20.67 -0.77 4.67
CA SER A 539 19.75 -1.73 4.08
C SER A 539 20.45 -3.07 3.92
N ASP A 540 20.16 -4.00 4.84
CA ASP A 540 20.66 -5.37 4.83
C ASP A 540 19.68 -6.29 5.55
N ARG A 541 20.09 -7.54 5.81
CA ARG A 541 19.21 -8.54 6.42
C ARG A 541 18.91 -8.27 7.91
N TYR A 542 19.55 -7.32 8.57
CA TYR A 542 19.42 -7.12 10.02
C TYR A 542 18.38 -6.03 10.34
N PHE A 543 17.65 -6.23 11.43
CA PHE A 543 16.60 -5.33 11.86
C PHE A 543 16.69 -5.10 13.37
N SER A 544 16.43 -3.86 13.78
CA SER A 544 16.47 -3.46 15.18
C SER A 544 15.42 -4.19 16.03
N PHE A 545 15.71 -4.30 17.33
CA PHE A 545 14.85 -5.00 18.28
C PHE A 545 13.39 -4.51 18.27
N GLY A 546 13.18 -3.19 18.21
CA GLY A 546 11.83 -2.61 18.17
C GLY A 546 11.01 -3.08 16.97
N ILE A 547 11.62 -3.16 15.78
CA ILE A 547 10.99 -3.66 14.56
C ILE A 547 10.66 -5.15 14.64
N ARG A 548 11.56 -5.95 15.23
CA ARG A 548 11.40 -7.41 15.28
C ARG A 548 10.57 -7.92 16.45
N ASN A 549 10.27 -7.10 17.45
CA ASN A 549 9.64 -7.61 18.68
C ASN A 549 8.52 -6.72 19.22
N GLN A 550 8.50 -5.42 18.92
CA GLN A 550 7.67 -4.46 19.66
C GLN A 550 6.63 -3.74 18.78
N MET A 551 6.39 -4.18 17.54
CA MET A 551 5.33 -3.56 16.73
C MET A 551 3.97 -3.79 17.38
N PHE A 552 3.21 -2.72 17.62
CA PHE A 552 1.91 -2.74 18.31
C PHE A 552 2.00 -3.27 19.75
N GLU A 553 3.17 -3.18 20.36
CA GLU A 553 3.31 -3.49 21.78
C GLU A 553 2.64 -2.42 22.63
N ILE A 554 1.92 -2.85 23.66
CA ILE A 554 1.39 -1.96 24.69
C ILE A 554 2.50 -1.70 25.70
N ARG A 555 2.79 -0.43 26.01
CA ARG A 555 3.80 -0.06 27.01
C ARG A 555 3.58 -0.83 28.32
N GLY A 556 4.64 -1.47 28.81
CA GLY A 556 4.62 -2.27 30.04
C GLY A 556 4.06 -3.69 29.90
N ARG A 557 3.65 -4.13 28.71
CA ARG A 557 3.17 -5.49 28.42
C ARG A 557 4.07 -6.17 27.39
N ASN A 558 5.27 -6.59 27.82
CA ASN A 558 6.26 -7.22 26.96
C ASN A 558 5.71 -8.44 26.20
N GLY A 559 5.96 -8.51 24.89
CA GLY A 559 5.50 -9.59 24.02
C GLY A 559 4.03 -9.50 23.63
N SER A 560 3.35 -8.37 23.89
CA SER A 560 1.95 -8.14 23.45
C SER A 560 1.83 -7.72 21.98
N GLY A 561 2.93 -7.26 21.39
CA GLY A 561 3.01 -6.85 19.99
C GLY A 561 3.24 -8.01 19.02
N VAL A 562 3.82 -7.67 17.86
CA VAL A 562 4.21 -8.60 16.80
C VAL A 562 5.61 -8.27 16.29
N ASP A 563 6.18 -9.22 15.55
CA ASP A 563 7.43 -9.05 14.80
C ASP A 563 7.14 -8.58 13.37
N LEU A 564 7.58 -7.38 12.98
CA LEU A 564 7.32 -6.84 11.63
C LEU A 564 7.92 -7.70 10.52
N VAL A 565 9.10 -8.26 10.75
CA VAL A 565 9.79 -9.10 9.76
C VAL A 565 9.01 -10.38 9.56
N SER A 566 8.52 -10.98 10.64
CA SER A 566 7.62 -12.13 10.56
C SER A 566 6.31 -11.80 9.85
N VAL A 567 5.72 -10.63 10.11
CA VAL A 567 4.53 -10.14 9.42
C VAL A 567 4.80 -9.95 7.93
N ASN A 568 5.93 -9.37 7.52
CA ASN A 568 6.28 -9.19 6.10
C ASN A 568 6.39 -10.52 5.36
N ILE A 569 7.06 -11.52 5.95
CA ILE A 569 7.20 -12.86 5.38
C ILE A 569 5.83 -13.52 5.25
N GLN A 570 5.04 -13.54 6.33
CA GLN A 570 3.74 -14.20 6.33
C GLN A 570 2.74 -13.46 5.42
N ARG A 571 2.79 -12.13 5.34
CA ARG A 571 1.99 -11.33 4.40
C ARG A 571 2.37 -11.64 2.95
N GLY A 572 3.64 -11.81 2.62
CA GLY A 572 4.05 -12.26 1.29
C GLY A 572 3.46 -13.62 0.90
N ARG A 573 3.37 -14.57 1.85
CA ARG A 573 2.70 -15.86 1.65
C ARG A 573 1.19 -15.72 1.53
N ASP A 574 0.58 -14.83 2.32
CA ASP A 574 -0.85 -14.49 2.27
C ASP A 574 -1.26 -13.88 0.93
N MET A 575 -0.41 -13.03 0.35
CA MET A 575 -0.61 -12.43 -0.97
C MET A 575 -0.33 -13.39 -2.13
N GLY A 576 0.12 -14.61 -1.84
CA GLY A 576 0.45 -15.60 -2.87
C GLY A 576 1.65 -15.18 -3.71
N LEU A 577 2.62 -14.46 -3.15
CA LEU A 577 3.85 -14.15 -3.88
C LEU A 577 4.60 -15.45 -4.18
N PHE A 578 5.11 -15.58 -5.41
CA PHE A 578 5.98 -16.69 -5.76
C PHE A 578 7.24 -16.75 -4.88
N PRO A 579 7.92 -17.90 -4.80
CA PRO A 579 9.24 -17.97 -4.20
C PRO A 579 10.24 -17.05 -4.93
N TYR A 580 11.20 -16.53 -4.18
CA TYR A 580 12.25 -15.61 -4.62
C TYR A 580 12.91 -16.02 -5.94
N ILE A 581 13.21 -17.31 -6.12
CA ILE A 581 13.91 -17.81 -7.30
C ILE A 581 13.14 -17.61 -8.62
N LYS A 582 11.81 -17.44 -8.58
CA LYS A 582 11.01 -17.14 -9.77
C LYS A 582 11.26 -15.72 -10.26
N TYR A 583 11.41 -14.76 -9.36
CA TYR A 583 11.65 -13.36 -9.71
C TYR A 583 13.10 -13.12 -10.18
N ARG A 584 14.06 -13.94 -9.73
CA ARG A 584 15.43 -13.92 -10.28
C ARG A 584 15.45 -14.11 -11.80
N GLN A 585 14.55 -14.94 -12.33
CA GLN A 585 14.46 -15.22 -13.76
C GLN A 585 14.01 -13.98 -14.54
N LEU A 586 13.10 -13.16 -13.98
CA LEU A 586 12.64 -11.92 -14.60
C LEU A 586 13.76 -10.91 -14.83
N VAL A 587 14.75 -10.91 -13.94
CA VAL A 587 15.88 -9.99 -13.98
C VAL A 587 17.11 -10.57 -14.69
N GLY A 588 16.94 -11.74 -15.34
CA GLY A 588 17.99 -12.39 -16.12
C GLY A 588 19.13 -12.98 -15.30
N LEU A 589 18.90 -13.29 -14.02
CA LEU A 589 19.90 -13.95 -13.18
C LEU A 589 19.98 -15.46 -13.46
N PRO A 590 21.13 -16.11 -13.18
CA PRO A 590 21.30 -17.54 -13.36
C PRO A 590 20.24 -18.37 -12.59
N PRO A 591 19.81 -19.51 -13.17
CA PRO A 591 18.90 -20.43 -12.50
C PRO A 591 19.53 -21.01 -11.23
N VAL A 592 18.68 -21.36 -10.26
CA VAL A 592 19.08 -21.85 -8.93
C VAL A 592 18.48 -23.23 -8.73
N SER A 593 19.31 -24.23 -8.46
CA SER A 593 18.90 -25.59 -8.07
C SER A 593 19.44 -25.98 -6.70
N THR A 594 20.52 -25.33 -6.26
CA THR A 594 21.14 -25.52 -4.96
C THR A 594 21.43 -24.18 -4.30
N PHE A 595 21.62 -24.16 -2.98
CA PHE A 595 21.98 -22.92 -2.28
C PHE A 595 23.30 -22.29 -2.78
N SER A 596 24.24 -23.08 -3.31
CA SER A 596 25.51 -22.55 -3.85
C SER A 596 25.30 -21.68 -5.09
N ASP A 597 24.23 -21.89 -5.87
CA ASP A 597 23.98 -21.13 -7.11
C ASP A 597 23.58 -19.66 -6.84
N LEU A 598 23.42 -19.29 -5.56
CA LEU A 598 23.11 -17.92 -5.12
C LEU A 598 24.37 -17.03 -4.98
N ASP A 599 25.57 -17.59 -5.11
CA ASP A 599 26.87 -16.92 -4.90
C ASP A 599 27.09 -15.68 -5.80
N SER A 600 26.49 -15.67 -6.98
CA SER A 600 26.49 -14.54 -7.91
C SER A 600 25.87 -13.26 -7.35
N THR A 601 25.06 -13.36 -6.28
CA THR A 601 24.24 -12.27 -5.76
C THR A 601 24.20 -12.18 -4.24
N MET A 602 24.74 -13.15 -3.52
CA MET A 602 24.69 -13.23 -2.05
C MET A 602 26.04 -13.61 -1.50
N SER A 603 26.42 -13.06 -0.34
CA SER A 603 27.62 -13.50 0.37
C SER A 603 27.52 -14.95 0.84
N GLN A 604 28.69 -15.58 1.03
CA GLN A 604 28.77 -16.95 1.59
C GLN A 604 28.20 -17.05 3.01
N GLU A 605 28.15 -15.95 3.76
CA GLU A 605 27.46 -15.90 5.04
C GLU A 605 25.94 -16.00 4.86
N ASN A 606 25.35 -15.18 3.98
CA ASN A 606 23.92 -15.19 3.68
C ASN A 606 23.45 -16.55 3.14
N ILE A 607 24.24 -17.16 2.26
CA ILE A 607 23.95 -18.51 1.72
C ILE A 607 23.94 -19.58 2.82
N ARG A 608 24.93 -19.55 3.73
CA ARG A 608 24.96 -20.47 4.87
C ARG A 608 23.77 -20.24 5.80
N ALA A 609 23.40 -18.99 6.05
CA ALA A 609 22.25 -18.66 6.88
C ALA A 609 20.95 -19.20 6.28
N LEU A 610 20.73 -19.03 4.96
CA LEU A 610 19.57 -19.60 4.25
C LEU A 610 19.49 -21.12 4.37
N ARG A 611 20.62 -21.80 4.15
CA ARG A 611 20.71 -23.27 4.23
C ARG A 611 20.35 -23.82 5.61
N ASN A 612 20.57 -23.04 6.67
CA ASN A 612 20.23 -23.45 8.04
C ASN A 612 18.73 -23.34 8.34
N VAL A 613 17.95 -22.65 7.50
CA VAL A 613 16.54 -22.33 7.77
C VAL A 613 15.60 -22.96 6.75
N TYR A 614 15.94 -22.88 5.47
CA TYR A 614 15.17 -23.49 4.38
C TYR A 614 15.76 -24.84 4.00
N SER A 615 14.90 -25.81 3.73
CA SER A 615 15.33 -27.12 3.23
C SER A 615 15.70 -27.11 1.75
N ASP A 616 15.11 -26.20 0.96
CA ASP A 616 15.35 -26.07 -0.47
C ASP A 616 15.35 -24.58 -0.89
N PRO A 617 16.24 -24.13 -1.79
CA PRO A 617 16.25 -22.75 -2.26
C PRO A 617 14.95 -22.32 -2.98
N ALA A 618 14.18 -23.27 -3.52
CA ALA A 618 12.89 -22.99 -4.15
C ALA A 618 11.79 -22.60 -3.15
N ASP A 619 12.03 -22.68 -1.84
CA ASP A 619 11.08 -22.29 -0.80
C ASP A 619 11.26 -20.86 -0.27
N ILE A 620 12.38 -20.21 -0.62
CA ILE A 620 12.78 -18.90 -0.11
C ILE A 620 11.68 -17.87 -0.42
N ASP A 621 11.11 -17.26 0.62
CA ASP A 621 10.16 -16.15 0.49
C ASP A 621 10.79 -14.97 -0.27
N LEU A 622 10.03 -14.30 -1.16
CA LEU A 622 10.53 -13.15 -1.93
C LEU A 622 11.20 -12.10 -1.04
N TYR A 623 10.51 -11.67 0.03
CA TYR A 623 11.04 -10.67 0.98
C TYR A 623 12.37 -11.11 1.60
N VAL A 624 12.51 -12.38 1.95
CA VAL A 624 13.76 -12.89 2.53
C VAL A 624 14.87 -12.86 1.49
N GLY A 625 14.60 -13.37 0.28
CA GLY A 625 15.59 -13.40 -0.79
C GLY A 625 16.13 -12.02 -1.13
N ILE A 626 15.27 -11.01 -1.31
CA ILE A 626 15.72 -9.65 -1.65
C ILE A 626 16.53 -8.98 -0.54
N MET A 627 16.25 -9.25 0.74
CA MET A 627 16.99 -8.66 1.86
C MET A 627 18.37 -9.30 2.04
N LEU A 628 18.60 -10.49 1.47
CA LEU A 628 19.87 -11.20 1.52
C LEU A 628 20.72 -11.03 0.25
N GLU A 629 20.19 -10.41 -0.81
CA GLU A 629 21.01 -9.99 -1.96
C GLU A 629 22.02 -8.91 -1.55
N GLU A 630 23.23 -8.99 -2.10
CA GLU A 630 24.21 -7.92 -2.00
C GLU A 630 23.75 -6.69 -2.80
N PRO A 631 23.86 -5.49 -2.24
CA PRO A 631 23.54 -4.26 -2.96
C PRO A 631 24.32 -4.11 -4.26
N LEU A 632 23.65 -3.65 -5.30
CA LEU A 632 24.31 -3.24 -6.54
C LEU A 632 25.24 -2.05 -6.27
N ALA A 633 26.32 -1.94 -7.05
CA ALA A 633 27.27 -0.85 -6.94
C ALA A 633 26.57 0.52 -7.03
N ALA A 634 26.86 1.40 -6.06
CA ALA A 634 26.23 2.71 -5.90
C ALA A 634 24.70 2.69 -5.72
N GLY A 635 24.14 1.57 -5.24
CA GLY A 635 22.76 1.46 -4.75
C GLY A 635 22.73 0.87 -3.34
N GLN A 636 21.52 0.67 -2.82
CA GLN A 636 21.30 0.04 -1.51
C GLN A 636 20.63 -1.33 -1.59
N LEU A 637 20.19 -1.72 -2.78
CA LEU A 637 19.38 -2.91 -3.00
C LEU A 637 20.03 -3.83 -4.02
N GLY A 638 19.77 -5.13 -3.87
CA GLY A 638 20.15 -6.14 -4.84
C GLY A 638 19.40 -6.00 -6.19
N PRO A 639 19.80 -6.81 -7.19
CA PRO A 639 19.22 -6.78 -8.53
C PRO A 639 17.71 -7.00 -8.57
N THR A 640 17.16 -7.92 -7.76
CA THR A 640 15.74 -8.29 -7.84
C THR A 640 14.84 -7.18 -7.29
N ALA A 641 15.16 -6.67 -6.09
CA ALA A 641 14.41 -5.54 -5.52
C ALA A 641 14.56 -4.27 -6.36
N SER A 642 15.76 -3.99 -6.87
CA SER A 642 16.00 -2.83 -7.76
C SER A 642 15.13 -2.87 -9.01
N PHE A 643 14.92 -4.06 -9.60
CA PHE A 643 14.06 -4.21 -10.76
C PHE A 643 12.58 -3.99 -10.41
N ILE A 644 12.07 -4.66 -9.37
CA ILE A 644 10.65 -4.55 -8.98
C ILE A 644 10.29 -3.09 -8.67
N ILE A 645 11.16 -2.40 -7.93
CA ILE A 645 10.93 -0.99 -7.61
C ILE A 645 11.07 -0.10 -8.85
N GLY A 646 12.07 -0.35 -9.71
CA GLY A 646 12.23 0.40 -10.94
C GLY A 646 11.06 0.23 -11.92
N GLU A 647 10.49 -0.97 -11.99
CA GLU A 647 9.30 -1.28 -12.79
C GLU A 647 8.07 -0.54 -12.25
N GLN A 648 7.84 -0.57 -10.94
CA GLN A 648 6.72 0.13 -10.32
C GLN A 648 6.80 1.65 -10.54
N PHE A 649 7.94 2.29 -10.26
CA PHE A 649 8.06 3.75 -10.46
C PHE A 649 7.98 4.15 -11.94
N LYS A 650 8.38 3.27 -12.87
CA LYS A 650 8.12 3.51 -14.30
C LYS A 650 6.62 3.49 -14.58
N ALA A 651 5.91 2.49 -14.07
CA ALA A 651 4.46 2.40 -14.21
C ALA A 651 3.75 3.64 -13.66
N LEU A 652 4.13 4.10 -12.46
CA LEU A 652 3.60 5.33 -11.84
C LEU A 652 3.91 6.59 -12.66
N LYS A 653 5.08 6.67 -13.30
CA LYS A 653 5.45 7.82 -14.14
C LYS A 653 4.72 7.85 -15.48
N THR A 654 4.64 6.71 -16.16
CA THR A 654 4.12 6.63 -17.54
C THR A 654 2.62 6.32 -17.62
N GLY A 655 2.04 5.73 -16.58
CA GLY A 655 0.60 5.45 -16.48
C GLY A 655 -0.21 6.58 -15.82
N ASP A 656 0.44 7.64 -15.34
CA ASP A 656 -0.21 8.77 -14.68
C ASP A 656 -0.40 9.97 -15.65
N ARG A 657 -1.65 10.21 -16.04
CA ARG A 657 -2.05 11.35 -16.90
C ARG A 657 -1.74 12.72 -16.25
N PHE A 658 -1.66 12.76 -14.93
CA PHE A 658 -1.40 13.95 -14.12
C PHE A 658 0.02 14.00 -13.54
N PHE A 659 0.94 13.13 -13.98
CA PHE A 659 2.35 13.25 -13.59
C PHE A 659 2.87 14.64 -13.96
N TYR A 660 3.66 15.28 -13.10
CA TYR A 660 3.89 16.72 -13.17
C TYR A 660 4.58 17.20 -14.46
N GLU A 661 5.41 16.35 -15.10
CA GLU A 661 6.03 16.67 -16.40
C GLU A 661 5.14 16.30 -17.60
N THR A 662 4.03 15.59 -17.38
CA THR A 662 3.18 15.07 -18.47
C THR A 662 2.41 16.18 -19.16
N ILE A 663 2.38 16.16 -20.50
CA ILE A 663 1.45 16.96 -21.32
C ILE A 663 0.64 16.01 -22.20
N THR A 664 -0.67 15.97 -21.94
CA THR A 664 -1.63 15.12 -22.65
C THR A 664 -2.80 15.95 -23.17
N GLU A 665 -3.26 15.66 -24.38
CA GLU A 665 -4.38 16.36 -25.00
C GLU A 665 -5.65 16.26 -24.14
N GLY A 666 -6.39 17.37 -24.06
CA GLY A 666 -7.63 17.45 -23.29
C GLY A 666 -7.44 17.31 -21.78
N THR A 667 -6.23 17.51 -21.25
CA THR A 667 -5.95 17.59 -19.81
C THR A 667 -5.30 18.93 -19.50
N ASP A 668 -5.74 19.61 -18.45
CA ASP A 668 -5.08 20.82 -17.98
C ASP A 668 -3.85 20.46 -17.14
N ASN A 669 -2.81 20.00 -17.83
CA ASN A 669 -1.50 19.75 -17.21
C ASN A 669 -0.79 21.05 -16.83
N PHE A 670 0.39 20.94 -16.22
CA PHE A 670 1.27 22.08 -16.06
C PHE A 670 1.81 22.55 -17.42
N THR A 671 1.93 23.86 -17.58
CA THR A 671 2.64 24.50 -18.68
C THR A 671 4.14 24.29 -18.54
N GLN A 672 4.90 24.55 -19.60
CA GLN A 672 6.37 24.43 -19.53
C GLN A 672 6.99 25.33 -18.45
N GLU A 673 6.45 26.55 -18.26
CA GLU A 673 6.91 27.49 -17.24
C GLU A 673 6.66 26.96 -15.83
N GLU A 674 5.47 26.40 -15.57
CA GLU A 674 5.13 25.77 -14.29
C GLU A 674 5.99 24.52 -14.01
N ILE A 675 6.27 23.71 -15.04
CA ILE A 675 7.18 22.55 -14.93
C ILE A 675 8.61 23.02 -14.59
N ASP A 676 9.10 24.04 -15.27
CA ASP A 676 10.44 24.59 -15.05
C ASP A 676 10.55 25.22 -13.65
N GLU A 677 9.49 25.86 -13.17
CA GLU A 677 9.39 26.39 -11.81
C GLU A 677 9.51 25.27 -10.76
N ILE A 678 8.76 24.17 -10.92
CA ILE A 678 8.91 22.99 -10.05
C ILE A 678 10.33 22.42 -10.13
N ARG A 679 10.83 22.20 -11.33
CA ARG A 679 12.14 21.53 -11.56
C ARG A 679 13.32 22.30 -10.98
N ASN A 680 13.28 23.63 -11.03
CA ASN A 680 14.42 24.45 -10.66
C ASN A 680 14.35 24.97 -9.22
N ASN A 681 13.15 25.13 -8.66
CA ASN A 681 12.95 25.82 -7.38
C ASN A 681 12.35 24.94 -6.27
N VAL A 682 12.17 23.64 -6.51
CA VAL A 682 11.68 22.69 -5.49
C VAL A 682 12.83 21.81 -5.01
N SER A 683 12.97 21.72 -3.70
CA SER A 683 13.74 20.66 -3.04
C SER A 683 13.11 20.33 -1.69
N LEU A 684 13.26 19.08 -1.23
CA LEU A 684 12.78 18.72 0.10
C LEU A 684 13.52 19.49 1.20
N ALA A 685 14.81 19.79 1.00
CA ALA A 685 15.58 20.66 1.89
C ALA A 685 14.93 22.04 2.04
N LYS A 686 14.50 22.66 0.93
CA LYS A 686 13.81 23.95 0.99
C LYS A 686 12.46 23.84 1.70
N LEU A 687 11.69 22.80 1.39
CA LEU A 687 10.37 22.57 1.94
C LEU A 687 10.43 22.42 3.47
N ILE A 688 11.42 21.67 3.98
CA ILE A 688 11.70 21.57 5.43
C ILE A 688 12.13 22.92 6.02
N CYS A 689 13.11 23.61 5.42
CA CYS A 689 13.56 24.92 5.89
C CYS A 689 12.43 25.96 6.01
N THR A 690 11.50 25.95 5.04
CA THR A 690 10.42 26.94 4.97
C THR A 690 9.36 26.73 6.05
N ASN A 691 9.26 25.49 6.55
CA ASN A 691 8.20 25.08 7.47
C ASN A 691 8.71 24.76 8.89
N MET A 692 9.99 24.98 9.16
CA MET A 692 10.60 24.92 10.49
C MET A 692 11.00 26.31 10.96
N ASP A 693 10.58 26.70 12.16
CA ASP A 693 10.74 28.06 12.65
C ASP A 693 12.20 28.36 13.07
N PHE A 694 12.96 27.34 13.51
CA PHE A 694 14.38 27.53 13.87
C PHE A 694 15.39 27.11 12.80
N ALA A 695 14.99 26.58 11.63
CA ALA A 695 15.94 26.07 10.65
C ALA A 695 16.73 27.20 9.94
N VAL A 696 18.00 27.41 10.32
CA VAL A 696 18.89 28.37 9.64
C VAL A 696 19.74 27.69 8.57
N ARG A 697 20.12 26.43 8.81
CA ARG A 697 20.97 25.64 7.90
C ARG A 697 20.46 24.22 7.75
N ILE A 698 20.63 23.68 6.54
CA ILE A 698 20.23 22.32 6.21
C ILE A 698 21.21 21.67 5.22
N SER A 699 21.22 20.34 5.15
CA SER A 699 21.97 19.60 4.13
C SER A 699 21.51 19.98 2.73
N SER A 700 22.43 20.33 1.83
CA SER A 700 22.11 20.59 0.43
C SER A 700 21.60 19.34 -0.30
N ASP A 701 22.17 18.18 0.03
CA ASP A 701 21.63 16.88 -0.32
C ASP A 701 20.93 16.31 0.91
N ILE A 702 19.59 16.41 0.91
CA ILE A 702 18.77 16.25 2.11
C ILE A 702 18.84 14.86 2.72
N PHE A 703 19.27 13.84 1.96
CA PHE A 703 19.34 12.45 2.40
C PHE A 703 20.75 11.99 2.76
N ASP A 704 21.78 12.83 2.58
CA ASP A 704 23.16 12.52 3.00
C ASP A 704 23.53 13.31 4.26
N HIS A 705 23.73 12.61 5.38
CA HIS A 705 24.11 13.22 6.67
C HIS A 705 25.51 13.84 6.66
N ARG A 706 26.33 13.56 5.64
CA ARG A 706 27.66 14.16 5.43
C ARG A 706 27.62 15.32 4.43
N SER A 707 26.46 15.58 3.83
CA SER A 707 26.30 16.68 2.89
C SER A 707 26.68 18.00 3.55
N ARG A 708 27.27 18.89 2.75
CA ARG A 708 27.50 20.26 3.16
C ARG A 708 26.20 20.90 3.61
N GLN A 709 26.24 21.55 4.78
CA GLN A 709 25.15 22.40 5.25
C GLN A 709 25.19 23.74 4.49
N VAL A 710 24.05 24.18 3.98
CA VAL A 710 23.86 25.49 3.33
C VAL A 710 22.87 26.33 4.12
N ALA A 711 22.84 27.65 3.91
CA ALA A 711 21.86 28.50 4.57
C ALA A 711 20.48 28.27 3.93
N CYS A 712 19.42 28.20 4.73
CA CYS A 712 18.04 28.03 4.23
C CYS A 712 17.63 29.17 3.27
N SER A 713 18.16 30.38 3.47
CA SER A 713 17.96 31.54 2.58
C SER A 713 18.64 31.41 1.22
N SER A 714 19.64 30.53 1.08
CA SER A 714 20.33 30.30 -0.20
C SER A 714 19.62 29.28 -1.09
N LEU A 715 18.66 28.53 -0.55
CA LEU A 715 17.88 27.57 -1.30
C LEU A 715 16.78 28.29 -2.09
N PRO A 716 16.60 27.96 -3.38
CA PRO A 716 15.58 28.58 -4.22
C PRO A 716 14.19 28.32 -3.65
N GLN A 717 13.25 29.21 -3.94
CA GLN A 717 11.88 29.17 -3.45
C GLN A 717 10.93 29.16 -4.63
N ILE A 718 9.93 28.29 -4.58
CA ILE A 718 8.88 28.25 -5.60
C ILE A 718 8.13 29.60 -5.65
N ASN A 719 7.98 30.15 -6.86
CA ASN A 719 7.19 31.36 -7.11
C ASN A 719 5.75 30.97 -7.49
N ILE A 720 4.82 31.18 -6.55
CA ILE A 720 3.40 30.86 -6.75
C ILE A 720 2.74 31.63 -7.89
N GLU A 721 3.21 32.84 -8.22
CA GLU A 721 2.62 33.68 -9.27
C GLU A 721 2.69 33.00 -10.65
N LYS A 722 3.68 32.11 -10.86
CA LYS A 722 3.84 31.32 -12.08
C LYS A 722 2.68 30.35 -12.35
N PHE A 723 1.88 30.03 -11.33
CA PHE A 723 0.77 29.08 -11.42
C PHE A 723 -0.61 29.76 -11.44
N LEU A 724 -0.68 31.10 -11.39
CA LEU A 724 -1.93 31.85 -11.25
C LEU A 724 -2.53 32.28 -12.60
N ARG A 725 -2.60 31.37 -13.57
CA ARG A 725 -3.11 31.65 -14.92
C ARG A 725 -4.61 31.92 -14.99
#